data_AF-A0A142BBC1-F1
#
_entry.id   AF-A0A142BBC1-F1
#
_cell.length_a   1.000
_cell.length_b   1.000
_cell.length_c   1.000
_cell.angle_alpha   90.00
_cell.angle_beta   90.00
_cell.angle_gamma   90.00
#
_symmetry.space_group_name_H-M   'P 1'
#
loop_
_entity.id
_entity.type
_entity.pdbx_description
1 polymer ?
#
loop_
_entity_poly.entity_id
_entity_poly.type
_entity_poly.pdbx_seq_one_letter_code
_entity_poly.pdbx_strand_id
1 'polypeptide(L)'
;MSVLSNGLFGCLATHRPGEQLGYNGLNSANDSFLKAIIRYSQFTELHLFLMPVEMDAFRNEWQSYFDTFGSDKIIRLISVHQLPEHFSRCQYAVFHSGDPYISDLAALRDYHAERCFPVVGRAHTMSDDLRLSRIRDLVMSPVKSCDAILCSSDAQRQVLKRLLSTASASISNSLGIALPYRGRLERQLLGLDGESGCQDGKEAARASLNLPDDKKIILCLGRLSPFDKMDLHPMLLALNDLIEEWRVDDFLLVIAGSGDAGGAYVQSLLRRASELNIEDHIRLELSLDEDRKYQLYKAADLFVSLADSVQESFGITPLEAMRDEVPVVLSDWNGYRELVENGKSGYLIPTTGVDNDDINRSLTILHAPQARLLESQSVSVDLDSLVSVLASLLRDDGLRRRMGQAGRQHFDERFTWPGLVDAYQEMVLALGKEAASVPFRKGRPAGLSLDHVFGHYPSEQLDASHKLVATDRGLRVVMQSEHGFYFSELEGWLNQELIYRLLEQCIEPKSIEVLEEVNEDLSTRFALAWMLKYQLLQVSDGKPVASSFVKIIQWDEPFDGSRLTFPEQRRARFLRPFLAPGMAVLSKAVSPFNDSSGSLLKSLGDELVSILDNSLLQAVGWFAKEKNISAYSDVLEQLEQSGGVEYLARSYPCWYRSRRALVFRYLRTVRFLLRRVEQDTDLIQRAFGEGSENPIDALADINFFSHHHEYSVFLLTFNYGQKLVYKARDMRLDCALTGTSGSVVSSVNQWLSNVSIGTHQFLCCQEVLKGKTVHYGYVEYLDGSDQGIDLSENEAAQYYRQSGALMAYVLLLGVADLHQHNMISHNGMMYLIDPKTAFHRRCHQRLLNELKQPEIAFLRGLDGSSLEATGFFHVWQGFHMASFNHSPVRLVNGELLDAERQTFKPVLKHLVSIDGVSCLEVNPMDRFFGDVLSGFTEVVTSIVEHADEFREQLSGLAGYQVRYQPFINLGEARKLLCDMHSAYPLQSLGRERIERFVRRSSRRVTITGEVSQRWVEPEWQEAVTVLGDSLADHILALDLPLYVSQVGERSVSVCHSSGVIDPVAENFFNTDVLDNTVEVLQALSDEELRQRFVSAYSNMLQLWLTQQLVPGEGMPEEIRQAVDKLKTNKGLS
;
A
#
# COMPACT_ATOMS: atom_id res chain seq x y z
N MET A 1 24.74 -53.16 -50.48
CA MET A 1 24.97 -52.80 -49.07
C MET A 1 26.47 -52.56 -48.88
N SER A 2 26.99 -51.32 -49.04
CA SER A 2 28.45 -51.07 -48.93
C SER A 2 28.88 -49.59 -48.90
N VAL A 3 28.04 -48.65 -48.44
CA VAL A 3 28.36 -47.18 -48.46
C VAL A 3 27.93 -46.46 -47.16
N LEU A 4 27.69 -47.20 -46.07
CA LEU A 4 27.41 -46.66 -44.73
C LEU A 4 28.28 -47.40 -43.71
N SER A 5 29.61 -47.31 -43.87
CA SER A 5 30.59 -48.08 -43.07
C SER A 5 31.35 -47.28 -42.02
N ASN A 6 31.22 -45.94 -42.01
CA ASN A 6 31.97 -45.06 -41.11
C ASN A 6 30.98 -44.18 -40.34
N GLY A 7 30.81 -44.45 -39.05
CA GLY A 7 29.91 -43.71 -38.16
C GLY A 7 30.53 -42.42 -37.67
N LEU A 8 30.78 -41.47 -38.58
CA LEU A 8 31.41 -40.18 -38.30
C LEU A 8 30.36 -39.13 -37.89
N PHE A 9 30.40 -38.71 -36.63
CA PHE A 9 29.60 -37.60 -36.09
C PHE A 9 30.42 -36.30 -36.13
N GLY A 10 29.81 -35.20 -36.56
CA GLY A 10 30.40 -33.86 -36.46
C GLY A 10 29.54 -32.96 -35.59
N CYS A 11 30.13 -32.00 -34.89
CA CYS A 11 29.40 -31.04 -34.06
C CYS A 11 30.11 -29.68 -34.03
N LEU A 12 29.34 -28.58 -34.09
CA LEU A 12 29.80 -27.33 -33.46
C LEU A 12 29.64 -27.49 -31.95
N ALA A 13 30.73 -27.38 -31.19
CA ALA A 13 30.70 -27.36 -29.73
C ALA A 13 30.82 -25.90 -29.24
N THR A 14 29.97 -25.50 -28.31
CA THR A 14 29.92 -24.13 -27.77
C THR A 14 30.36 -24.13 -26.31
N HIS A 15 31.63 -23.87 -26.05
CA HIS A 15 32.21 -23.92 -24.70
C HIS A 15 32.78 -22.55 -24.31
N ARG A 16 32.33 -21.98 -23.18
CA ARG A 16 32.83 -20.71 -22.65
C ARG A 16 33.73 -20.95 -21.43
N PRO A 17 35.06 -20.74 -21.53
CA PRO A 17 35.94 -20.88 -20.38
C PRO A 17 35.67 -19.80 -19.33
N GLY A 18 35.36 -20.21 -18.09
CA GLY A 18 35.49 -19.33 -16.91
C GLY A 18 34.35 -18.36 -16.59
N GLU A 19 33.12 -18.58 -17.07
CA GLU A 19 31.95 -17.82 -16.59
C GLU A 19 31.61 -18.20 -15.13
N GLN A 20 32.32 -17.62 -14.15
CA GLN A 20 31.95 -17.65 -12.72
C GLN A 20 30.72 -16.77 -12.38
N LEU A 21 29.95 -16.33 -13.39
CA LEU A 21 28.85 -15.37 -13.27
C LEU A 21 27.49 -16.02 -13.58
N GLY A 22 27.14 -16.99 -12.73
CA GLY A 22 25.78 -17.54 -12.63
C GLY A 22 25.44 -18.68 -13.60
N TYR A 23 24.38 -19.42 -13.24
CA TYR A 23 23.94 -20.61 -13.97
C TYR A 23 23.41 -20.27 -15.38
N ASN A 24 23.87 -21.02 -16.38
CA ASN A 24 23.52 -20.86 -17.80
C ASN A 24 22.98 -22.18 -18.37
N GLY A 25 21.65 -22.29 -18.44
CA GLY A 25 20.96 -23.51 -18.87
C GLY A 25 21.18 -23.91 -20.34
N LEU A 26 21.54 -22.97 -21.23
CA LEU A 26 21.82 -23.28 -22.64
C LEU A 26 23.10 -24.11 -22.78
N ASN A 27 24.18 -23.66 -22.14
CA ASN A 27 25.46 -24.39 -22.12
C ASN A 27 25.27 -25.75 -21.45
N SER A 28 24.61 -25.78 -20.28
CA SER A 28 24.33 -27.02 -19.54
C SER A 28 23.56 -28.06 -20.39
N ALA A 29 22.53 -27.64 -21.14
CA ALA A 29 21.77 -28.54 -22.01
C ALA A 29 22.61 -29.10 -23.18
N ASN A 30 23.44 -28.28 -23.81
CA ASN A 30 24.31 -28.70 -24.92
C ASN A 30 25.45 -29.61 -24.45
N ASP A 31 26.07 -29.30 -23.31
CA ASP A 31 27.11 -30.14 -22.70
C ASP A 31 26.55 -31.50 -22.28
N SER A 32 25.37 -31.53 -21.65
CA SER A 32 24.67 -32.77 -21.27
C SER A 32 24.31 -33.62 -22.48
N PHE A 33 23.86 -33.01 -23.59
CA PHE A 33 23.61 -33.73 -24.83
C PHE A 33 24.89 -34.32 -25.45
N LEU A 34 25.98 -33.55 -25.50
CA LEU A 34 27.26 -34.05 -26.04
C LEU A 34 27.86 -35.16 -25.17
N LYS A 35 27.76 -35.04 -23.84
CA LYS A 35 28.09 -36.10 -22.88
C LYS A 35 27.29 -37.38 -23.14
N ALA A 36 25.97 -37.26 -23.34
CA ALA A 36 25.10 -38.39 -23.68
C ALA A 36 25.46 -39.04 -25.04
N ILE A 37 25.80 -38.25 -26.08
CA ILE A 37 26.26 -38.79 -27.36
C ILE A 37 27.59 -39.54 -27.22
N ILE A 38 28.55 -39.03 -26.46
CA ILE A 38 29.81 -39.73 -26.18
C ILE A 38 29.53 -41.06 -25.47
N ARG A 39 28.74 -41.04 -24.39
CA ARG A 39 28.52 -42.20 -23.51
C ARG A 39 27.60 -43.30 -24.06
N TYR A 40 26.63 -42.96 -24.92
CA TYR A 40 25.54 -43.88 -25.30
C TYR A 40 25.37 -44.09 -26.82
N SER A 41 26.10 -43.38 -27.70
CA SER A 41 25.94 -43.56 -29.15
C SER A 41 26.84 -44.67 -29.75
N GLN A 42 26.43 -45.20 -30.89
CA GLN A 42 27.20 -46.14 -31.71
C GLN A 42 28.15 -45.45 -32.72
N PHE A 43 28.40 -44.14 -32.58
CA PHE A 43 29.40 -43.46 -33.41
C PHE A 43 30.82 -43.92 -33.07
N THR A 44 31.66 -44.06 -34.09
CA THR A 44 33.04 -44.56 -33.98
C THR A 44 34.09 -43.46 -34.03
N GLU A 45 33.74 -42.30 -34.61
CA GLU A 45 34.60 -41.12 -34.72
C GLU A 45 33.76 -39.85 -34.54
N LEU A 46 34.25 -38.91 -33.73
CA LEU A 46 33.59 -37.64 -33.40
C LEU A 46 34.52 -36.48 -33.75
N HIS A 47 34.05 -35.54 -34.55
CA HIS A 47 34.73 -34.28 -34.85
C HIS A 47 34.02 -33.11 -34.13
N LEU A 48 34.68 -32.56 -33.11
CA LEU A 48 34.16 -31.45 -32.31
C LEU A 48 34.86 -30.15 -32.74
N PHE A 49 34.11 -29.24 -33.34
CA PHE A 49 34.61 -27.96 -33.85
C PHE A 49 34.42 -26.85 -32.82
N LEU A 50 35.52 -26.19 -32.46
CA LEU A 50 35.62 -25.18 -31.38
C LEU A 50 36.35 -23.92 -31.89
N MET A 51 36.23 -22.79 -31.19
CA MET A 51 37.13 -21.65 -31.42
C MET A 51 38.54 -21.99 -30.93
N PRO A 52 39.63 -21.51 -31.58
CA PRO A 52 41.00 -21.81 -31.16
C PRO A 52 41.29 -21.50 -29.68
N VAL A 53 40.67 -20.46 -29.13
CA VAL A 53 40.85 -20.01 -27.74
C VAL A 53 40.12 -20.89 -26.70
N GLU A 54 39.20 -21.76 -27.15
CA GLU A 54 38.41 -22.64 -26.30
C GLU A 54 39.02 -24.06 -26.21
N MET A 55 39.86 -24.44 -27.18
CA MET A 55 40.28 -25.83 -27.40
C MET A 55 41.06 -26.45 -26.23
N ASP A 56 41.96 -25.69 -25.60
CA ASP A 56 42.78 -26.21 -24.49
C ASP A 56 41.98 -26.25 -23.17
N ALA A 57 41.09 -25.29 -22.93
CA ALA A 57 40.18 -25.28 -21.79
C ALA A 57 39.21 -26.47 -21.87
N PHE A 58 38.51 -26.62 -23.01
CA PHE A 58 37.59 -27.72 -23.26
C PHE A 58 38.29 -29.08 -23.12
N ARG A 59 39.51 -29.24 -23.66
CA ARG A 59 40.30 -30.47 -23.50
C ARG A 59 40.56 -30.78 -22.04
N ASN A 60 41.07 -29.82 -21.26
CA ASN A 60 41.44 -30.04 -19.87
C ASN A 60 40.22 -30.40 -18.99
N GLU A 61 39.09 -29.73 -19.20
CA GLU A 61 37.85 -30.01 -18.45
C GLU A 61 37.22 -31.35 -18.84
N TRP A 62 37.21 -31.70 -20.13
CA TRP A 62 36.52 -32.90 -20.63
C TRP A 62 37.38 -34.17 -20.65
N GLN A 63 38.71 -34.09 -20.44
CA GLN A 63 39.62 -35.25 -20.51
C GLN A 63 39.14 -36.44 -19.67
N SER A 64 38.75 -36.20 -18.41
CA SER A 64 38.22 -37.23 -17.50
C SER A 64 36.95 -37.91 -18.05
N TYR A 65 36.09 -37.15 -18.75
CA TYR A 65 34.89 -37.68 -19.38
C TYR A 65 35.21 -38.50 -20.64
N PHE A 66 36.16 -38.05 -21.46
CA PHE A 66 36.64 -38.79 -22.63
C PHE A 66 37.30 -40.12 -22.23
N ASP A 67 38.15 -40.11 -21.20
CA ASP A 67 38.82 -41.31 -20.70
C ASP A 67 37.81 -42.34 -20.16
N THR A 68 36.78 -41.87 -19.45
CA THR A 68 35.75 -42.72 -18.82
C THR A 68 34.71 -43.25 -19.80
N PHE A 69 34.23 -42.42 -20.75
CA PHE A 69 33.04 -42.71 -21.56
C PHE A 69 33.24 -42.59 -23.08
N GLY A 70 34.42 -42.18 -23.56
CA GLY A 70 34.73 -42.00 -24.98
C GLY A 70 35.87 -42.88 -25.50
N SER A 71 36.39 -43.80 -24.68
CA SER A 71 37.59 -44.60 -24.98
C SER A 71 37.38 -45.68 -26.05
N ASP A 72 36.14 -45.95 -26.46
CA ASP A 72 35.80 -46.76 -27.64
C ASP A 72 35.72 -45.94 -28.95
N LYS A 73 35.94 -44.62 -28.88
CA LYS A 73 35.69 -43.67 -29.99
C LYS A 73 36.92 -42.82 -30.32
N ILE A 74 37.08 -42.49 -31.59
CA ILE A 74 38.10 -41.53 -32.04
C ILE A 74 37.54 -40.11 -31.90
N ILE A 75 37.84 -39.42 -30.79
CA ILE A 75 37.42 -38.04 -30.56
C ILE A 75 38.51 -37.08 -31.08
N ARG A 76 38.13 -36.14 -31.96
CA ARG A 76 39.01 -35.08 -32.48
C ARG A 76 38.46 -33.70 -32.12
N LEU A 77 39.29 -32.89 -31.47
CA LEU A 77 39.04 -31.46 -31.30
C LEU A 77 39.65 -30.73 -32.51
N ILE A 78 38.85 -29.95 -33.22
CA ILE A 78 39.21 -29.32 -34.50
C ILE A 78 38.90 -27.81 -34.42
N SER A 79 39.72 -26.97 -35.04
CA SER A 79 39.38 -25.54 -35.12
C SER A 79 38.23 -25.30 -36.09
N VAL A 80 37.25 -24.49 -35.70
CA VAL A 80 36.13 -24.07 -36.57
C VAL A 80 36.61 -23.41 -37.87
N HIS A 81 37.80 -22.79 -37.90
CA HIS A 81 38.40 -22.27 -39.14
C HIS A 81 38.71 -23.36 -40.18
N GLN A 82 38.83 -24.63 -39.76
CA GLN A 82 39.06 -25.78 -40.63
C GLN A 82 37.76 -26.46 -41.06
N LEU A 83 36.58 -25.97 -40.64
CA LEU A 83 35.27 -26.51 -41.04
C LEU A 83 35.09 -26.56 -42.58
N PRO A 84 35.48 -25.53 -43.37
CA PRO A 84 35.51 -25.59 -44.84
C PRO A 84 36.37 -26.72 -45.44
N GLU A 85 37.51 -26.99 -44.80
CA GLU A 85 38.47 -28.02 -45.24
C GLU A 85 37.93 -29.42 -44.92
N HIS A 86 37.32 -29.60 -43.74
CA HIS A 86 36.75 -30.87 -43.33
C HIS A 86 35.45 -31.17 -44.08
N PHE A 87 34.61 -30.18 -44.39
CA PHE A 87 33.43 -30.39 -45.23
C PHE A 87 33.81 -30.86 -46.64
N SER A 88 34.93 -30.40 -47.20
CA SER A 88 35.40 -30.85 -48.52
C SER A 88 36.15 -32.20 -48.54
N ARG A 89 36.41 -32.82 -47.38
CA ARG A 89 37.13 -34.11 -47.29
C ARG A 89 36.43 -35.22 -46.50
N CYS A 90 35.49 -34.89 -45.61
CA CYS A 90 34.85 -35.82 -44.69
C CYS A 90 33.37 -36.00 -45.02
N GLN A 91 32.93 -37.25 -45.18
CA GLN A 91 31.51 -37.61 -45.27
C GLN A 91 30.98 -37.89 -43.86
N TYR A 92 30.18 -36.98 -43.31
CA TYR A 92 29.52 -37.17 -42.02
C TYR A 92 28.29 -38.10 -42.15
N ALA A 93 28.01 -38.86 -41.09
CA ALA A 93 26.74 -39.55 -40.91
C ALA A 93 25.64 -38.57 -40.47
N VAL A 94 26.01 -37.60 -39.61
CA VAL A 94 25.25 -36.39 -39.27
C VAL A 94 26.21 -35.31 -38.79
N PHE A 95 25.88 -34.04 -39.05
CA PHE A 95 26.56 -32.88 -38.49
C PHE A 95 25.61 -32.07 -37.60
N HIS A 96 25.95 -31.90 -36.33
CA HIS A 96 25.09 -31.31 -35.31
C HIS A 96 25.44 -29.85 -34.97
N SER A 97 24.42 -29.10 -34.54
CA SER A 97 24.52 -27.76 -33.98
C SER A 97 23.63 -27.66 -32.73
N GLY A 98 24.16 -27.14 -31.62
CA GLY A 98 23.43 -26.84 -30.38
C GLY A 98 22.54 -25.59 -30.46
N ASP A 99 21.94 -25.36 -31.63
CA ASP A 99 21.14 -24.21 -32.03
C ASP A 99 20.29 -24.60 -33.27
N PRO A 100 19.06 -24.06 -33.48
CA PRO A 100 18.18 -24.51 -34.56
C PRO A 100 18.48 -23.87 -35.93
N TYR A 101 19.29 -22.81 -36.00
CA TYR A 101 19.50 -21.98 -37.20
C TYR A 101 20.53 -22.60 -38.16
N ILE A 102 20.29 -23.84 -38.60
CA ILE A 102 21.17 -24.61 -39.49
C ILE A 102 21.39 -24.02 -40.89
N SER A 103 20.79 -22.87 -41.23
CA SER A 103 20.87 -22.19 -42.53
C SER A 103 22.32 -22.03 -43.03
N ASP A 104 23.21 -21.51 -42.19
CA ASP A 104 24.61 -21.27 -42.56
C ASP A 104 25.44 -22.56 -42.62
N LEU A 105 25.17 -23.54 -41.76
CA LEU A 105 25.79 -24.86 -41.84
C LEU A 105 25.36 -25.63 -43.10
N ALA A 106 24.07 -25.57 -43.45
CA ALA A 106 23.54 -26.13 -44.68
C ALA A 106 24.13 -25.40 -45.90
N ALA A 107 24.31 -24.07 -45.83
CA ALA A 107 24.97 -23.30 -46.88
C ALA A 107 26.48 -23.59 -46.99
N LEU A 108 27.19 -23.80 -45.88
CA LEU A 108 28.60 -24.19 -45.86
C LEU A 108 28.81 -25.62 -46.38
N ARG A 109 27.93 -26.57 -46.00
CA ARG A 109 27.88 -27.91 -46.62
C ARG A 109 27.68 -27.78 -48.13
N ASP A 110 26.66 -27.04 -48.56
CA ASP A 110 26.41 -26.78 -49.98
C ASP A 110 27.49 -25.93 -50.66
N TYR A 111 28.41 -25.35 -49.87
CA TYR A 111 29.55 -24.63 -50.41
C TYR A 111 30.79 -25.51 -50.62
N HIS A 112 31.07 -26.41 -49.68
CA HIS A 112 32.34 -27.12 -49.56
C HIS A 112 32.27 -28.64 -49.79
N ALA A 113 31.15 -29.31 -49.53
CA ALA A 113 31.10 -30.77 -49.55
C ALA A 113 30.99 -31.36 -50.97
N GLU A 114 31.65 -32.49 -51.21
CA GLU A 114 31.49 -33.25 -52.47
C GLU A 114 30.16 -34.00 -52.56
N ARG A 115 29.54 -34.29 -51.40
CA ARG A 115 28.33 -35.08 -51.25
C ARG A 115 27.49 -34.52 -50.10
N CYS A 116 26.18 -34.75 -50.15
CA CYS A 116 25.30 -34.33 -49.07
C CYS A 116 25.41 -35.26 -47.84
N PHE A 117 25.29 -34.68 -46.66
CA PHE A 117 25.11 -35.34 -45.37
C PHE A 117 24.06 -34.57 -44.54
N PRO A 118 23.33 -35.21 -43.62
CA PRO A 118 22.40 -34.56 -42.71
C PRO A 118 23.04 -33.45 -41.87
N VAL A 119 22.40 -32.29 -41.81
CA VAL A 119 22.67 -31.24 -40.81
C VAL A 119 21.49 -31.18 -39.85
N VAL A 120 21.77 -31.20 -38.54
CA VAL A 120 20.74 -31.32 -37.49
C VAL A 120 20.94 -30.29 -36.39
N GLY A 121 19.98 -29.38 -36.20
CA GLY A 121 20.01 -28.34 -35.16
C GLY A 121 19.13 -28.68 -33.95
N ARG A 122 19.43 -28.12 -32.77
CA ARG A 122 18.60 -28.25 -31.55
C ARG A 122 17.89 -26.94 -31.23
N ALA A 123 16.58 -26.97 -31.06
CA ALA A 123 15.81 -25.81 -30.61
C ALA A 123 15.82 -25.72 -29.07
N HIS A 124 16.19 -24.54 -28.54
CA HIS A 124 16.23 -24.23 -27.11
C HIS A 124 15.19 -23.13 -26.82
N THR A 125 15.64 -21.92 -26.48
CA THR A 125 14.80 -20.72 -26.40
C THR A 125 14.36 -20.31 -27.81
N MET A 126 13.07 -20.42 -28.12
CA MET A 126 12.50 -20.03 -29.43
C MET A 126 12.10 -18.55 -29.49
N SER A 127 12.55 -17.74 -28.51
CA SER A 127 11.91 -16.47 -28.14
C SER A 127 12.77 -15.21 -28.14
N ASP A 128 14.09 -15.30 -28.25
CA ASP A 128 14.92 -14.11 -28.54
C ASP A 128 14.79 -13.74 -30.04
N ASP A 129 13.78 -12.94 -30.37
CA ASP A 129 13.66 -12.35 -31.70
C ASP A 129 14.69 -11.24 -31.89
N LEU A 130 15.85 -11.56 -32.47
CA LEU A 130 16.57 -10.60 -33.30
C LEU A 130 16.19 -10.81 -34.77
N ARG A 131 14.88 -10.62 -35.00
CA ARG A 131 14.13 -10.79 -36.24
C ARG A 131 13.98 -12.27 -36.64
N LEU A 132 12.74 -12.68 -36.95
CA LEU A 132 12.30 -13.91 -37.66
C LEU A 132 13.09 -14.30 -38.92
N SER A 133 13.94 -13.37 -39.35
CA SER A 133 14.97 -13.46 -40.38
C SER A 133 15.50 -14.87 -40.57
N ARG A 134 16.06 -15.46 -39.52
CA ARG A 134 16.70 -16.78 -39.54
C ARG A 134 15.74 -17.92 -39.87
N ILE A 135 14.44 -17.77 -39.59
CA ILE A 135 13.41 -18.74 -39.99
C ILE A 135 13.00 -18.55 -41.46
N ARG A 136 12.91 -17.31 -41.95
CA ARG A 136 12.83 -17.05 -43.40
C ARG A 136 14.07 -17.56 -44.12
N ASP A 137 15.25 -17.45 -43.52
CA ASP A 137 16.49 -18.04 -44.04
C ASP A 137 16.43 -19.57 -44.02
N LEU A 138 15.86 -20.23 -43.01
CA LEU A 138 15.62 -21.69 -43.06
C LEU A 138 14.72 -22.11 -44.23
N VAL A 139 13.83 -21.24 -44.71
CA VAL A 139 13.01 -21.47 -45.92
C VAL A 139 13.77 -21.14 -47.23
N MET A 140 14.63 -20.13 -47.22
CA MET A 140 15.37 -19.65 -48.42
C MET A 140 16.75 -20.33 -48.64
N SER A 141 17.32 -20.92 -47.59
CA SER A 141 18.64 -21.57 -47.57
C SER A 141 18.61 -22.98 -48.18
N PRO A 142 19.76 -23.59 -48.51
CA PRO A 142 19.81 -24.89 -49.18
C PRO A 142 19.61 -26.09 -48.23
N VAL A 143 18.72 -25.96 -47.23
CA VAL A 143 18.24 -27.05 -46.38
C VAL A 143 17.50 -28.11 -47.22
N LYS A 144 17.59 -29.37 -46.80
CA LYS A 144 17.16 -30.58 -47.53
C LYS A 144 16.31 -31.49 -46.66
N SER A 145 15.60 -32.45 -47.26
CA SER A 145 14.73 -33.38 -46.52
C SER A 145 15.46 -34.41 -45.65
N CYS A 146 16.78 -34.51 -45.83
CA CYS A 146 17.71 -35.18 -44.94
C CYS A 146 18.24 -34.31 -43.78
N ASP A 147 17.87 -33.03 -43.70
CA ASP A 147 18.20 -32.13 -42.59
C ASP A 147 17.02 -32.05 -41.61
N ALA A 148 17.30 -31.82 -40.32
CA ALA A 148 16.26 -31.79 -39.30
C ALA A 148 16.50 -30.74 -38.20
N ILE A 149 15.44 -30.31 -37.54
CA ILE A 149 15.51 -29.55 -36.29
C ILE A 149 14.83 -30.36 -35.18
N LEU A 150 15.58 -30.54 -34.08
CA LEU A 150 15.16 -31.28 -32.90
C LEU A 150 14.39 -30.35 -31.98
N CYS A 151 13.15 -30.72 -31.67
CA CYS A 151 12.25 -29.93 -30.85
C CYS A 151 12.06 -30.62 -29.49
N SER A 152 12.28 -29.90 -28.38
CA SER A 152 12.10 -30.41 -27.02
C SER A 152 10.67 -30.92 -26.79
N SER A 153 9.67 -30.26 -27.38
CA SER A 153 8.26 -30.60 -27.21
C SER A 153 7.44 -30.51 -28.50
N ASP A 154 6.19 -30.98 -28.46
CA ASP A 154 5.27 -30.82 -29.59
C ASP A 154 4.72 -29.40 -29.70
N ALA A 155 4.64 -28.61 -28.61
CA ALA A 155 4.42 -27.16 -28.73
C ALA A 155 5.54 -26.51 -29.53
N GLN A 156 6.81 -26.72 -29.16
CA GLN A 156 7.97 -26.16 -29.86
C GLN A 156 8.03 -26.63 -31.34
N ARG A 157 7.71 -27.90 -31.60
CA ARG A 157 7.60 -28.47 -32.95
C ARG A 157 6.48 -27.83 -33.78
N GLN A 158 5.31 -27.61 -33.17
CA GLN A 158 4.14 -27.04 -33.83
C GLN A 158 4.26 -25.52 -34.04
N VAL A 159 4.97 -24.82 -33.14
CA VAL A 159 5.43 -23.43 -33.32
C VAL A 159 6.37 -23.35 -34.52
N LEU A 160 7.46 -24.11 -34.52
CA LEU A 160 8.45 -24.07 -35.61
C LEU A 160 7.84 -24.47 -36.96
N LYS A 161 6.92 -25.46 -36.98
CA LYS A 161 6.12 -25.82 -38.15
C LYS A 161 5.24 -24.66 -38.65
N ARG A 162 4.56 -23.95 -37.74
CA ARG A 162 3.77 -22.76 -38.08
C ARG A 162 4.67 -21.66 -38.65
N LEU A 163 5.75 -21.29 -37.96
CA LEU A 163 6.67 -20.23 -38.39
C LEU A 163 7.28 -20.50 -39.78
N LEU A 164 7.72 -21.74 -40.04
CA LEU A 164 8.22 -22.14 -41.36
C LEU A 164 7.13 -22.13 -42.43
N SER A 165 5.90 -22.52 -42.11
CA SER A 165 4.77 -22.44 -43.04
C SER A 165 4.34 -21.00 -43.34
N THR A 166 4.37 -20.10 -42.35
CA THR A 166 4.03 -18.68 -42.51
C THR A 166 5.15 -17.93 -43.23
N ALA A 167 6.41 -18.25 -42.95
CA ALA A 167 7.56 -17.74 -43.73
C ALA A 167 7.45 -18.16 -45.20
N SER A 168 7.16 -19.44 -45.47
CA SER A 168 6.88 -19.96 -46.82
C SER A 168 5.71 -19.22 -47.49
N ALA A 169 4.55 -19.10 -46.84
CA ALA A 169 3.38 -18.43 -47.39
C ALA A 169 3.63 -16.93 -47.63
N SER A 170 4.34 -16.26 -46.73
CA SER A 170 4.74 -14.85 -46.86
C SER A 170 5.65 -14.64 -48.07
N ILE A 171 6.71 -15.46 -48.23
CA ILE A 171 7.59 -15.42 -49.41
C ILE A 171 6.79 -15.70 -50.69
N SER A 172 5.87 -16.67 -50.65
CA SER A 172 5.04 -17.07 -51.79
C SER A 172 4.10 -15.96 -52.24
N ASN A 173 3.46 -15.25 -51.30
CA ASN A 173 2.56 -14.14 -51.60
C ASN A 173 3.31 -12.88 -52.05
N SER A 174 4.51 -12.62 -51.51
CA SER A 174 5.31 -11.44 -51.89
C SER A 174 6.07 -11.59 -53.22
N LEU A 175 6.44 -12.82 -53.63
CA LEU A 175 7.20 -13.08 -54.85
C LEU A 175 6.44 -13.85 -55.94
N GLY A 176 5.25 -14.37 -55.64
CA GLY A 176 4.46 -15.20 -56.56
C GLY A 176 5.00 -16.63 -56.76
N ILE A 177 5.92 -17.09 -55.91
CA ILE A 177 6.65 -18.37 -56.07
C ILE A 177 6.52 -19.21 -54.81
N ALA A 178 5.87 -20.37 -54.91
CA ALA A 178 5.73 -21.31 -53.81
C ALA A 178 7.09 -21.87 -53.34
N LEU A 179 7.53 -21.47 -52.15
CA LEU A 179 8.81 -21.88 -51.55
C LEU A 179 8.59 -22.54 -50.17
N PRO A 180 8.30 -23.86 -50.13
CA PRO A 180 8.15 -24.59 -48.88
C PRO A 180 9.49 -24.82 -48.19
N TYR A 181 9.48 -24.89 -46.85
CA TYR A 181 10.58 -25.47 -46.08
C TYR A 181 10.82 -26.92 -46.51
N ARG A 182 12.09 -27.34 -46.49
CA ARG A 182 12.53 -28.62 -47.08
C ARG A 182 13.03 -29.64 -46.06
N GLY A 183 13.38 -29.22 -44.85
CA GLY A 183 13.85 -30.10 -43.79
C GLY A 183 12.73 -30.72 -42.97
N ARG A 184 13.12 -31.50 -41.96
CA ARG A 184 12.21 -32.14 -41.01
C ARG A 184 12.18 -31.43 -39.67
N LEU A 185 11.10 -31.65 -38.92
CA LEU A 185 10.96 -31.24 -37.53
C LEU A 185 10.64 -32.49 -36.71
N GLU A 186 11.53 -32.87 -35.81
CA GLU A 186 11.44 -34.13 -35.05
C GLU A 186 11.44 -33.84 -33.54
N ARG A 187 10.70 -34.63 -32.75
CA ARG A 187 10.55 -34.41 -31.30
C ARG A 187 11.61 -35.20 -30.51
N GLN A 188 12.32 -34.53 -29.60
CA GLN A 188 13.26 -35.14 -28.66
C GLN A 188 13.34 -34.30 -27.37
N LEU A 189 12.81 -34.84 -26.27
CA LEU A 189 12.78 -34.20 -24.94
C LEU A 189 14.20 -33.96 -24.36
N LEU A 190 14.26 -33.12 -23.33
CA LEU A 190 15.41 -33.00 -22.43
C LEU A 190 15.30 -34.05 -21.31
N GLY A 191 16.45 -34.50 -20.80
CA GLY A 191 16.53 -35.40 -19.64
C GLY A 191 17.15 -34.72 -18.42
N LEU A 192 16.83 -35.23 -17.24
CA LEU A 192 17.49 -34.93 -15.97
C LEU A 192 17.94 -36.23 -15.29
N ASP A 193 18.92 -36.15 -14.39
CA ASP A 193 19.33 -37.29 -13.57
C ASP A 193 18.34 -37.47 -12.39
N GLY A 194 17.97 -38.72 -12.12
CA GLY A 194 16.76 -39.06 -11.33
C GLY A 194 16.91 -39.06 -9.80
N GLU A 195 18.11 -38.78 -9.28
CA GLU A 195 18.41 -38.76 -7.84
C GLU A 195 18.42 -37.30 -7.31
N SER A 196 18.10 -37.12 -6.03
CA SER A 196 18.15 -35.81 -5.35
C SER A 196 19.41 -35.68 -4.53
N GLY A 197 20.01 -34.49 -4.51
CA GLY A 197 21.31 -34.25 -3.87
C GLY A 197 21.28 -34.22 -2.33
N CYS A 198 20.10 -34.04 -1.72
CA CYS A 198 19.95 -33.92 -0.27
C CYS A 198 19.38 -35.20 0.34
N GLN A 199 20.08 -35.77 1.33
CA GLN A 199 19.64 -36.97 2.07
C GLN A 199 18.85 -36.65 3.35
N ASP A 200 18.74 -35.37 3.73
CA ASP A 200 18.13 -34.94 4.99
C ASP A 200 16.60 -34.91 4.98
N GLY A 201 16.01 -34.97 6.18
CA GLY A 201 14.59 -34.72 6.41
C GLY A 201 14.22 -33.24 6.22
N LYS A 202 12.93 -32.96 6.02
CA LYS A 202 12.42 -31.59 5.80
C LYS A 202 12.67 -30.68 7.01
N GLU A 203 12.54 -31.24 8.20
CA GLU A 203 12.79 -30.60 9.49
C GLU A 203 14.28 -30.28 9.66
N ALA A 204 15.17 -31.20 9.24
CA ALA A 204 16.61 -30.98 9.26
C ALA A 204 17.06 -29.92 8.24
N ALA A 205 16.43 -29.88 7.05
CA ALA A 205 16.66 -28.84 6.05
C ALA A 205 16.14 -27.45 6.49
N ARG A 206 15.07 -27.38 7.30
CA ARG A 206 14.64 -26.12 7.94
C ARG A 206 15.65 -25.66 8.98
N ALA A 207 16.10 -26.56 9.84
CA ALA A 207 17.10 -26.27 10.86
C ALA A 207 18.43 -25.79 10.25
N SER A 208 18.94 -26.42 9.19
CA SER A 208 20.18 -26.01 8.52
C SER A 208 20.08 -24.62 7.85
N LEU A 209 18.89 -24.27 7.38
CA LEU A 209 18.61 -22.96 6.77
C LEU A 209 18.16 -21.89 7.78
N ASN A 210 17.95 -22.23 9.06
CA ASN A 210 17.27 -21.38 10.05
C ASN A 210 15.91 -20.87 9.53
N LEU A 211 15.07 -21.77 9.02
CA LEU A 211 13.70 -21.48 8.60
C LEU A 211 12.70 -21.82 9.72
N PRO A 212 11.57 -21.09 9.84
CA PRO A 212 10.52 -21.40 10.80
C PRO A 212 9.87 -22.77 10.55
N ASP A 213 9.62 -23.52 11.63
CA ASP A 213 8.88 -24.78 11.61
C ASP A 213 7.36 -24.59 11.74
N ASP A 214 6.93 -23.45 12.29
CA ASP A 214 5.53 -23.06 12.48
C ASP A 214 4.88 -22.49 11.21
N LYS A 215 5.66 -21.83 10.35
CA LYS A 215 5.21 -21.30 9.05
C LYS A 215 5.33 -22.31 7.90
N LYS A 216 4.45 -22.20 6.92
CA LYS A 216 4.54 -22.88 5.62
C LYS A 216 5.53 -22.14 4.71
N ILE A 217 6.44 -22.86 4.07
CA ILE A 217 7.51 -22.28 3.23
C ILE A 217 7.09 -22.28 1.76
N ILE A 218 6.95 -21.08 1.18
CA ILE A 218 6.74 -20.90 -0.26
C ILE A 218 8.12 -20.61 -0.89
N LEU A 219 8.55 -21.40 -1.85
CA LEU A 219 9.83 -21.21 -2.54
C LEU A 219 9.63 -20.60 -3.94
N CYS A 220 10.31 -19.49 -4.22
CA CYS A 220 10.46 -18.94 -5.57
C CYS A 220 11.96 -19.00 -5.93
N LEU A 221 12.35 -19.91 -6.84
CA LEU A 221 13.76 -20.10 -7.23
C LEU A 221 14.02 -19.67 -8.68
N GLY A 222 14.88 -18.66 -8.87
CA GLY A 222 15.30 -18.19 -10.19
C GLY A 222 16.26 -17.00 -10.16
N ARG A 223 16.71 -16.57 -11.34
CA ARG A 223 17.44 -15.29 -11.48
C ARG A 223 16.47 -14.13 -11.34
N LEU A 224 16.81 -13.16 -10.51
CA LEU A 224 16.01 -11.97 -10.25
C LEU A 224 16.20 -10.93 -11.37
N SER A 225 15.45 -11.12 -12.47
CA SER A 225 15.40 -10.19 -13.61
C SER A 225 13.96 -10.04 -14.12
N PRO A 226 13.37 -8.82 -14.10
CA PRO A 226 12.10 -8.55 -14.77
C PRO A 226 12.27 -8.45 -16.30
N PHE A 227 13.50 -8.47 -16.83
CA PHE A 227 13.81 -8.40 -18.27
C PHE A 227 13.84 -9.77 -18.95
N ASP A 228 14.06 -10.85 -18.18
CA ASP A 228 14.47 -12.17 -18.72
C ASP A 228 13.78 -13.37 -18.04
N LYS A 229 13.05 -13.16 -16.94
CA LYS A 229 12.52 -14.24 -16.09
C LYS A 229 11.10 -13.97 -15.59
N MET A 230 10.97 -13.10 -14.60
CA MET A 230 9.69 -12.78 -13.95
C MET A 230 9.78 -11.49 -13.15
N ASP A 231 8.72 -10.69 -13.21
CA ASP A 231 8.44 -9.64 -12.25
C ASP A 231 7.80 -10.25 -10.98
N LEU A 232 8.40 -10.01 -9.82
CA LEU A 232 7.91 -10.53 -8.54
C LEU A 232 6.95 -9.56 -7.84
N HIS A 233 6.79 -8.31 -8.28
CA HIS A 233 5.84 -7.39 -7.65
C HIS A 233 4.38 -7.91 -7.67
N PRO A 234 3.86 -8.52 -8.76
CA PRO A 234 2.53 -9.15 -8.76
C PRO A 234 2.38 -10.28 -7.72
N MET A 235 3.44 -11.05 -7.46
CA MET A 235 3.45 -12.03 -6.37
C MET A 235 3.32 -11.36 -5.00
N LEU A 236 3.99 -10.21 -4.78
CA LEU A 236 3.85 -9.44 -3.54
C LEU A 236 2.43 -8.90 -3.34
N LEU A 237 1.73 -8.51 -4.42
CA LEU A 237 0.31 -8.13 -4.36
C LEU A 237 -0.54 -9.33 -3.89
N ALA A 238 -0.35 -10.50 -4.49
CA ALA A 238 -1.06 -11.72 -4.11
C ALA A 238 -0.79 -12.17 -2.65
N LEU A 239 0.43 -11.99 -2.14
CA LEU A 239 0.72 -12.25 -0.72
C LEU A 239 0.03 -11.25 0.22
N ASN A 240 -0.07 -9.97 -0.16
CA ASN A 240 -0.86 -8.98 0.56
C ASN A 240 -2.37 -9.33 0.55
N ASP A 241 -2.91 -9.83 -0.56
CA ASP A 241 -4.32 -10.24 -0.67
C ASP A 241 -4.62 -11.55 0.10
N LEU A 242 -3.67 -12.48 0.20
CA LEU A 242 -3.79 -13.65 1.09
C LEU A 242 -4.01 -13.24 2.56
N ILE A 243 -3.28 -12.23 3.01
CA ILE A 243 -3.35 -11.70 4.39
C ILE A 243 -4.63 -10.85 4.56
N GLU A 244 -4.83 -9.82 3.73
CA GLU A 244 -5.94 -8.85 3.86
C GLU A 244 -7.33 -9.46 3.58
N GLU A 245 -7.45 -10.28 2.53
CA GLU A 245 -8.73 -10.82 2.07
C GLU A 245 -9.00 -12.23 2.60
N TRP A 246 -8.05 -13.15 2.41
CA TRP A 246 -8.28 -14.57 2.69
C TRP A 246 -8.03 -14.96 4.15
N ARG A 247 -7.33 -14.12 4.93
CA ARG A 247 -6.87 -14.42 6.30
C ARG A 247 -6.03 -15.70 6.32
N VAL A 248 -4.90 -15.63 5.63
CA VAL A 248 -3.83 -16.64 5.61
C VAL A 248 -2.51 -15.89 5.80
N ASP A 249 -1.85 -16.12 6.92
CA ASP A 249 -0.63 -15.45 7.37
C ASP A 249 0.44 -16.43 7.88
N ASP A 250 0.11 -17.73 7.98
CA ASP A 250 0.96 -18.82 8.43
C ASP A 250 2.03 -19.23 7.41
N PHE A 251 2.59 -18.28 6.65
CA PHE A 251 3.56 -18.52 5.58
C PHE A 251 4.79 -17.60 5.62
N LEU A 252 5.87 -18.08 4.98
CA LEU A 252 7.08 -17.34 4.64
C LEU A 252 7.43 -17.64 3.16
N LEU A 253 7.50 -16.60 2.34
CA LEU A 253 8.06 -16.67 1.00
C LEU A 253 9.59 -16.55 1.07
N VAL A 254 10.27 -17.55 0.53
CA VAL A 254 11.73 -17.52 0.30
C VAL A 254 11.97 -17.26 -1.19
N ILE A 255 12.46 -16.07 -1.50
CA ILE A 255 12.89 -15.66 -2.84
C ILE A 255 14.39 -15.97 -2.93
N ALA A 256 14.75 -16.93 -3.79
CA ALA A 256 16.09 -17.50 -3.82
C ALA A 256 16.69 -17.51 -5.23
N GLY A 257 17.98 -17.20 -5.33
CA GLY A 257 18.74 -17.21 -6.59
C GLY A 257 19.43 -15.88 -6.88
N SER A 258 20.10 -15.81 -8.05
CA SER A 258 21.03 -14.71 -8.32
C SER A 258 20.33 -13.35 -8.52
N GLY A 259 20.68 -12.40 -7.66
CA GLY A 259 20.30 -10.99 -7.74
C GLY A 259 21.24 -10.12 -6.91
N ASP A 260 21.29 -8.82 -7.22
CA ASP A 260 22.09 -7.85 -6.47
C ASP A 260 21.27 -7.21 -5.34
N ALA A 261 21.74 -7.34 -4.09
CA ALA A 261 21.10 -6.76 -2.91
C ALA A 261 21.02 -5.22 -2.96
N GLY A 262 22.00 -4.56 -3.59
CA GLY A 262 22.01 -3.12 -3.83
C GLY A 262 21.27 -2.71 -5.12
N GLY A 263 20.88 -3.68 -5.95
CA GLY A 263 20.27 -3.46 -7.25
C GLY A 263 18.85 -2.91 -7.14
N ALA A 264 18.49 -2.01 -8.07
CA ALA A 264 17.22 -1.30 -8.06
C ALA A 264 15.98 -2.22 -7.95
N TYR A 265 16.03 -3.41 -8.56
CA TYR A 265 14.93 -4.39 -8.51
C TYR A 265 14.74 -5.04 -7.13
N VAL A 266 15.84 -5.40 -6.44
CA VAL A 266 15.73 -5.93 -5.07
C VAL A 266 15.27 -4.83 -4.11
N GLN A 267 15.76 -3.61 -4.31
CA GLN A 267 15.34 -2.44 -3.53
C GLN A 267 13.88 -2.04 -3.79
N SER A 268 13.34 -2.22 -5.00
CA SER A 268 11.91 -2.00 -5.27
C SER A 268 11.03 -3.08 -4.64
N LEU A 269 11.45 -4.35 -4.68
CA LEU A 269 10.75 -5.44 -3.98
C LEU A 269 10.72 -5.25 -2.47
N LEU A 270 11.85 -4.85 -1.85
CA LEU A 270 11.91 -4.54 -0.41
C LEU A 270 11.05 -3.33 -0.03
N ARG A 271 11.07 -2.25 -0.83
CA ARG A 271 10.18 -1.11 -0.63
C ARG A 271 8.71 -1.53 -0.74
N ARG A 272 8.37 -2.31 -1.77
CA ARG A 272 6.99 -2.76 -2.00
C ARG A 272 6.50 -3.72 -0.92
N ALA A 273 7.37 -4.56 -0.37
CA ALA A 273 7.05 -5.38 0.80
C ALA A 273 6.62 -4.52 1.99
N SER A 274 7.39 -3.47 2.32
CA SER A 274 7.08 -2.57 3.44
C SER A 274 5.85 -1.67 3.16
N GLU A 275 5.65 -1.18 1.93
CA GLU A 275 4.42 -0.49 1.52
C GLU A 275 3.15 -1.33 1.75
N LEU A 276 3.27 -2.65 1.64
CA LEU A 276 2.19 -3.62 1.81
C LEU A 276 2.13 -4.21 3.24
N ASN A 277 3.10 -3.88 4.11
CA ASN A 277 3.28 -4.44 5.46
C ASN A 277 3.46 -5.99 5.46
N ILE A 278 4.23 -6.53 4.51
CA ILE A 278 4.45 -7.98 4.35
C ILE A 278 5.92 -8.43 4.50
N GLU A 279 6.80 -7.56 5.01
CA GLU A 279 8.23 -7.84 5.20
C GLU A 279 8.51 -9.09 6.06
N ASP A 280 7.74 -9.32 7.13
CA ASP A 280 7.85 -10.52 8.01
C ASP A 280 7.48 -11.85 7.32
N HIS A 281 6.98 -11.77 6.08
CA HIS A 281 6.58 -12.91 5.25
C HIS A 281 7.52 -13.11 4.05
N ILE A 282 8.65 -12.39 3.97
CA ILE A 282 9.59 -12.46 2.84
C ILE A 282 11.02 -12.64 3.34
N ARG A 283 11.76 -13.58 2.73
CA ARG A 283 13.19 -13.79 2.93
C ARG A 283 13.92 -13.86 1.59
N LEU A 284 15.04 -13.15 1.47
CA LEU A 284 15.88 -13.15 0.27
C LEU A 284 17.13 -14.02 0.48
N GLU A 285 17.33 -15.02 -0.37
CA GLU A 285 18.52 -15.89 -0.42
C GLU A 285 19.26 -15.64 -1.76
N LEU A 286 19.98 -14.51 -1.82
CA LEU A 286 20.59 -13.98 -3.05
C LEU A 286 21.91 -14.67 -3.47
N SER A 287 22.42 -15.56 -2.63
CA SER A 287 23.64 -16.35 -2.86
C SER A 287 23.33 -17.81 -2.57
N LEU A 288 23.50 -18.67 -3.59
CA LEU A 288 23.21 -20.10 -3.52
C LEU A 288 24.35 -20.90 -4.13
N ASP A 289 24.71 -22.00 -3.47
CA ASP A 289 25.34 -23.16 -4.07
C ASP A 289 24.30 -24.27 -4.31
N GLU A 290 24.72 -25.39 -4.89
CA GLU A 290 23.83 -26.53 -5.19
C GLU A 290 23.28 -27.19 -3.91
N ASP A 291 24.06 -27.28 -2.83
CA ASP A 291 23.62 -27.91 -1.57
C ASP A 291 22.52 -27.06 -0.90
N ARG A 292 22.72 -25.74 -0.85
CA ARG A 292 21.72 -24.75 -0.40
C ARG A 292 20.44 -24.84 -1.24
N LYS A 293 20.56 -25.02 -2.56
CA LYS A 293 19.42 -25.22 -3.48
C LYS A 293 18.64 -26.50 -3.15
N TYR A 294 19.31 -27.64 -2.94
CA TYR A 294 18.61 -28.88 -2.57
C TYR A 294 17.97 -28.81 -1.18
N GLN A 295 18.61 -28.15 -0.20
CA GLN A 295 18.00 -27.89 1.10
C GLN A 295 16.74 -27.01 0.99
N LEU A 296 16.75 -25.98 0.14
CA LEU A 296 15.59 -25.11 -0.07
C LEU A 296 14.40 -25.86 -0.66
N TYR A 297 14.60 -26.69 -1.69
CA TYR A 297 13.55 -27.57 -2.20
C TYR A 297 13.03 -28.52 -1.11
N LYS A 298 13.92 -29.10 -0.29
CA LYS A 298 13.54 -30.02 0.78
C LYS A 298 12.76 -29.38 1.93
N ALA A 299 13.03 -28.11 2.24
CA ALA A 299 12.37 -27.34 3.28
C ALA A 299 10.98 -26.80 2.86
N ALA A 300 10.75 -26.60 1.57
CA ALA A 300 9.55 -26.00 0.99
C ALA A 300 8.25 -26.80 1.27
N ASP A 301 7.12 -26.09 1.37
CA ASP A 301 5.77 -26.66 1.28
C ASP A 301 5.17 -26.50 -0.11
N LEU A 302 5.47 -25.38 -0.77
CA LEU A 302 4.96 -24.97 -2.08
C LEU A 302 6.11 -24.40 -2.91
N PHE A 303 6.06 -24.56 -4.24
CA PHE A 303 6.94 -23.87 -5.17
C PHE A 303 6.12 -22.95 -6.09
N VAL A 304 6.58 -21.71 -6.30
CA VAL A 304 5.88 -20.71 -7.12
C VAL A 304 6.83 -20.14 -8.17
N SER A 305 6.36 -20.04 -9.42
CA SER A 305 7.10 -19.37 -10.50
C SER A 305 6.14 -18.70 -11.48
N LEU A 306 6.13 -17.36 -11.50
CA LEU A 306 5.20 -16.55 -12.29
C LEU A 306 5.93 -15.94 -13.50
N ALA A 307 6.44 -16.80 -14.39
CA ALA A 307 7.11 -16.33 -15.59
C ALA A 307 6.16 -15.54 -16.50
N ASP A 308 6.62 -14.36 -16.91
CA ASP A 308 5.90 -13.35 -17.70
C ASP A 308 6.65 -12.92 -18.97
N SER A 309 7.92 -13.29 -19.12
CA SER A 309 8.73 -13.02 -20.31
C SER A 309 8.80 -14.23 -21.24
N VAL A 310 8.74 -13.99 -22.55
CA VAL A 310 8.90 -15.03 -23.58
C VAL A 310 10.21 -15.80 -23.49
N GLN A 311 11.27 -15.26 -22.88
CA GLN A 311 12.52 -16.02 -22.67
C GLN A 311 12.33 -17.30 -21.84
N GLU A 312 11.31 -17.35 -20.97
CA GLU A 312 11.02 -18.59 -20.24
C GLU A 312 10.25 -19.59 -21.13
N SER A 313 10.89 -20.74 -21.35
CA SER A 313 10.53 -21.67 -22.42
C SER A 313 10.52 -23.13 -21.99
N PHE A 314 10.93 -23.45 -20.75
CA PHE A 314 10.81 -24.82 -20.23
C PHE A 314 10.82 -24.95 -18.69
N GLY A 315 11.40 -24.04 -17.91
CA GLY A 315 11.40 -24.15 -16.45
C GLY A 315 12.05 -25.40 -15.85
N ILE A 316 13.39 -25.41 -15.72
CA ILE A 316 14.09 -26.48 -14.98
C ILE A 316 13.72 -26.48 -13.48
N THR A 317 13.56 -25.31 -12.86
CA THR A 317 13.31 -25.20 -11.41
C THR A 317 11.94 -25.76 -10.96
N PRO A 318 10.83 -25.62 -11.73
CA PRO A 318 9.62 -26.41 -11.52
C PRO A 318 9.83 -27.94 -11.52
N LEU A 319 10.66 -28.47 -12.44
CA LEU A 319 10.90 -29.92 -12.54
C LEU A 319 11.77 -30.44 -11.38
N GLU A 320 12.75 -29.65 -10.92
CA GLU A 320 13.50 -29.94 -9.68
C GLU A 320 12.55 -29.97 -8.46
N ALA A 321 11.62 -29.01 -8.35
CA ALA A 321 10.62 -28.99 -7.28
C ALA A 321 9.70 -30.24 -7.33
N MET A 322 9.21 -30.62 -8.51
CA MET A 322 8.39 -31.83 -8.70
C MET A 322 9.16 -33.12 -8.34
N ARG A 323 10.46 -33.20 -8.67
CA ARG A 323 11.34 -34.31 -8.29
C ARG A 323 11.46 -34.47 -6.78
N ASP A 324 11.44 -33.37 -6.02
CA ASP A 324 11.53 -33.37 -4.55
C ASP A 324 10.16 -33.41 -3.84
N GLU A 325 9.10 -33.85 -4.54
CA GLU A 325 7.70 -33.93 -4.07
C GLU A 325 7.08 -32.59 -3.63
N VAL A 326 7.61 -31.46 -4.12
CA VAL A 326 7.04 -30.13 -3.86
C VAL A 326 5.94 -29.82 -4.89
N PRO A 327 4.69 -29.52 -4.47
CA PRO A 327 3.65 -29.09 -5.38
C PRO A 327 3.96 -27.70 -5.98
N VAL A 328 3.84 -27.58 -7.30
CA VAL A 328 4.19 -26.37 -8.05
C VAL A 328 2.95 -25.54 -8.43
N VAL A 329 3.06 -24.21 -8.34
CA VAL A 329 2.10 -23.23 -8.85
C VAL A 329 2.82 -22.35 -9.85
N LEU A 330 2.42 -22.44 -11.11
CA LEU A 330 3.11 -21.84 -12.24
C LEU A 330 2.17 -20.87 -12.97
N SER A 331 2.72 -19.85 -13.64
CA SER A 331 1.93 -19.13 -14.65
C SER A 331 1.50 -20.08 -15.77
N ASP A 332 0.30 -19.89 -16.31
CA ASP A 332 -0.21 -20.57 -17.50
C ASP A 332 0.45 -19.96 -18.75
N TRP A 333 1.76 -20.13 -18.80
CA TRP A 333 2.70 -19.62 -19.79
C TRP A 333 3.20 -20.79 -20.64
N ASN A 334 3.49 -20.57 -21.93
CA ASN A 334 3.68 -21.68 -22.87
C ASN A 334 4.74 -22.71 -22.40
N GLY A 335 5.88 -22.22 -21.89
CA GLY A 335 6.97 -23.06 -21.39
C GLY A 335 6.65 -23.89 -20.13
N TYR A 336 5.54 -23.60 -19.43
CA TYR A 336 5.10 -24.31 -18.22
C TYR A 336 3.91 -25.24 -18.46
N ARG A 337 3.09 -24.98 -19.50
CA ARG A 337 1.90 -25.79 -19.87
C ARG A 337 2.18 -27.27 -20.08
N GLU A 338 3.37 -27.63 -20.56
CA GLU A 338 3.76 -29.01 -20.85
C GLU A 338 4.42 -29.75 -19.66
N LEU A 339 4.65 -29.07 -18.53
CA LEU A 339 5.30 -29.65 -17.35
C LEU A 339 4.32 -30.36 -16.39
N VAL A 340 3.07 -29.88 -16.31
CA VAL A 340 2.11 -30.28 -15.28
C VAL A 340 0.71 -30.55 -15.81
N GLU A 341 0.03 -31.52 -15.20
CA GLU A 341 -1.41 -31.68 -15.32
C GLU A 341 -2.09 -30.76 -14.32
N ASN A 342 -2.62 -29.62 -14.81
CA ASN A 342 -3.26 -28.58 -13.99
C ASN A 342 -4.34 -29.17 -13.05
N GLY A 343 -4.27 -28.82 -11.77
CA GLY A 343 -5.14 -29.33 -10.71
C GLY A 343 -4.81 -30.75 -10.23
N LYS A 344 -3.76 -31.41 -10.77
CA LYS A 344 -3.30 -32.74 -10.31
C LYS A 344 -1.86 -32.74 -9.82
N SER A 345 -0.90 -32.39 -10.68
CA SER A 345 0.55 -32.46 -10.42
C SER A 345 1.18 -31.07 -10.19
N GLY A 346 0.35 -30.03 -10.27
CA GLY A 346 0.64 -28.62 -10.09
C GLY A 346 -0.57 -27.79 -10.49
N TYR A 347 -0.49 -26.48 -10.37
CA TYR A 347 -1.47 -25.54 -10.93
C TYR A 347 -0.85 -24.66 -12.01
N LEU A 348 -1.66 -24.32 -13.01
CA LEU A 348 -1.39 -23.27 -14.00
C LEU A 348 -2.37 -22.10 -13.73
N ILE A 349 -1.82 -20.91 -13.52
CA ILE A 349 -2.56 -19.67 -13.22
C ILE A 349 -2.73 -18.84 -14.50
N PRO A 350 -3.97 -18.50 -14.93
CA PRO A 350 -4.21 -17.81 -16.19
C PRO A 350 -3.35 -16.54 -16.41
N THR A 351 -3.07 -16.25 -17.68
CA THR A 351 -2.23 -15.13 -18.11
C THR A 351 -2.88 -14.34 -19.24
N THR A 352 -2.74 -13.02 -19.24
CA THR A 352 -3.39 -12.12 -20.20
C THR A 352 -2.37 -11.19 -20.83
N GLY A 353 -2.32 -11.14 -22.16
CA GLY A 353 -1.42 -10.28 -22.93
C GLY A 353 -2.13 -9.16 -23.69
N VAL A 354 -1.31 -8.22 -24.21
CA VAL A 354 -1.74 -7.11 -25.07
C VAL A 354 -0.73 -6.93 -26.22
N ASP A 355 -1.23 -6.74 -27.45
CA ASP A 355 -0.42 -6.47 -28.65
C ASP A 355 0.29 -5.12 -28.56
N ASN A 356 1.62 -5.13 -28.71
CA ASN A 356 2.50 -3.96 -28.71
C ASN A 356 3.55 -4.02 -29.84
N ASP A 357 3.29 -4.77 -30.93
CA ASP A 357 4.28 -5.11 -31.98
C ASP A 357 4.88 -3.84 -32.63
N ASP A 358 4.10 -2.77 -32.77
CA ASP A 358 4.56 -1.48 -33.34
C ASP A 358 5.64 -0.79 -32.48
N ILE A 359 5.60 -0.95 -31.16
CA ILE A 359 6.64 -0.49 -30.22
C ILE A 359 7.81 -1.47 -30.23
N ASN A 360 7.50 -2.77 -30.04
CA ASN A 360 8.46 -3.84 -29.86
C ASN A 360 9.42 -4.00 -31.06
N ARG A 361 8.90 -3.93 -32.30
CA ARG A 361 9.70 -4.04 -33.55
C ARG A 361 10.85 -3.04 -33.62
N SER A 362 10.59 -1.80 -33.24
CA SER A 362 11.55 -0.70 -33.37
C SER A 362 12.62 -0.78 -32.28
N LEU A 363 12.21 -1.08 -31.04
CA LEU A 363 13.13 -1.19 -29.91
C LEU A 363 13.99 -2.46 -29.99
N THR A 364 13.47 -3.56 -30.52
CA THR A 364 14.24 -4.80 -30.79
C THR A 364 15.47 -4.56 -31.69
N ILE A 365 15.39 -3.55 -32.57
CA ILE A 365 16.49 -3.18 -33.49
C ILE A 365 17.56 -2.31 -32.81
N LEU A 366 17.20 -1.57 -31.76
CA LEU A 366 18.05 -0.53 -31.15
C LEU A 366 18.54 -0.90 -29.75
N HIS A 367 17.68 -1.51 -28.93
CA HIS A 367 17.95 -1.82 -27.52
C HIS A 367 17.08 -2.99 -27.02
N ALA A 368 17.41 -4.21 -27.45
CA ALA A 368 16.66 -5.43 -27.15
C ALA A 368 16.28 -5.68 -25.67
N PRO A 369 17.12 -5.37 -24.64
CA PRO A 369 16.72 -5.56 -23.24
C PRO A 369 15.49 -4.75 -22.84
N GLN A 370 15.35 -3.52 -23.32
CA GLN A 370 14.18 -2.68 -23.01
C GLN A 370 12.92 -3.15 -23.76
N ALA A 371 13.07 -3.72 -24.96
CA ALA A 371 11.96 -4.39 -25.64
C ALA A 371 11.44 -5.59 -24.82
N ARG A 372 12.33 -6.40 -24.22
CA ARG A 372 11.92 -7.50 -23.33
C ARG A 372 11.29 -7.03 -22.02
N LEU A 373 11.72 -5.89 -21.46
CA LEU A 373 11.02 -5.31 -20.32
C LEU A 373 9.59 -4.93 -20.70
N LEU A 374 9.39 -4.19 -21.80
CA LEU A 374 8.05 -3.81 -22.27
C LEU A 374 7.16 -5.03 -22.56
N GLU A 375 7.73 -6.09 -23.15
CA GLU A 375 7.05 -7.38 -23.35
C GLU A 375 6.62 -8.02 -22.02
N SER A 376 7.54 -8.22 -21.06
CA SER A 376 7.17 -8.78 -19.74
C SER A 376 6.12 -7.93 -19.01
N GLN A 377 6.17 -6.60 -19.16
CA GLN A 377 5.29 -5.66 -18.48
C GLN A 377 3.91 -5.52 -19.16
N SER A 378 3.73 -6.02 -20.39
CA SER A 378 2.42 -6.14 -21.04
C SER A 378 1.70 -7.46 -20.75
N VAL A 379 2.31 -8.35 -19.95
CA VAL A 379 1.76 -9.63 -19.52
C VAL A 379 1.28 -9.56 -18.07
N SER A 380 -0.02 -9.77 -17.88
CA SER A 380 -0.63 -9.94 -16.56
C SER A 380 -0.79 -11.42 -16.20
N VAL A 381 -0.75 -11.71 -14.89
CA VAL A 381 -1.09 -13.00 -14.29
C VAL A 381 -2.40 -12.81 -13.51
N ASP A 382 -3.32 -13.77 -13.60
CA ASP A 382 -4.56 -13.77 -12.84
C ASP A 382 -4.27 -13.99 -11.34
N LEU A 383 -4.14 -12.87 -10.62
CA LEU A 383 -3.84 -12.88 -9.19
C LEU A 383 -5.02 -13.39 -8.35
N ASP A 384 -6.27 -13.25 -8.79
CA ASP A 384 -7.43 -13.80 -8.07
C ASP A 384 -7.37 -15.34 -8.08
N SER A 385 -7.03 -15.94 -9.23
CA SER A 385 -6.75 -17.38 -9.33
C SER A 385 -5.52 -17.78 -8.52
N LEU A 386 -4.42 -17.02 -8.57
CA LEU A 386 -3.21 -17.30 -7.78
C LEU A 386 -3.50 -17.34 -6.28
N VAL A 387 -4.18 -16.31 -5.75
CA VAL A 387 -4.49 -16.17 -4.33
C VAL A 387 -5.45 -17.29 -3.89
N SER A 388 -6.46 -17.63 -4.69
CA SER A 388 -7.38 -18.73 -4.44
C SER A 388 -6.66 -20.10 -4.39
N VAL A 389 -5.75 -20.34 -5.34
CA VAL A 389 -4.90 -21.54 -5.37
C VAL A 389 -3.96 -21.59 -4.17
N LEU A 390 -3.25 -20.51 -3.85
CA LEU A 390 -2.34 -20.45 -2.71
C LEU A 390 -3.07 -20.62 -1.37
N ALA A 391 -4.22 -19.96 -1.16
CA ALA A 391 -5.00 -20.12 0.06
C ALA A 391 -5.48 -21.57 0.26
N SER A 392 -5.88 -22.24 -0.83
CA SER A 392 -6.24 -23.67 -0.83
C SER A 392 -5.02 -24.55 -0.53
N LEU A 393 -3.89 -24.26 -1.17
CA LEU A 393 -2.63 -24.99 -1.05
C LEU A 393 -1.85 -24.69 0.23
N LEU A 394 -2.20 -23.66 1.01
CA LEU A 394 -1.68 -23.42 2.36
C LEU A 394 -2.56 -24.13 3.42
N ARG A 395 -3.87 -24.24 3.19
CA ARG A 395 -4.82 -24.86 4.13
C ARG A 395 -4.87 -26.40 4.12
N ASP A 396 -4.70 -27.09 2.99
CA ASP A 396 -4.77 -28.57 2.93
C ASP A 396 -3.39 -29.25 2.77
N ASP A 397 -2.79 -29.69 3.90
CA ASP A 397 -1.57 -30.54 3.93
C ASP A 397 -1.74 -31.85 3.14
N GLY A 398 -2.98 -32.37 3.03
CA GLY A 398 -3.30 -33.53 2.21
C GLY A 398 -3.28 -33.22 0.72
N LEU A 399 -3.75 -32.04 0.29
CA LEU A 399 -3.67 -31.59 -1.11
C LEU A 399 -2.22 -31.43 -1.53
N ARG A 400 -1.40 -30.75 -0.70
CA ARG A 400 0.04 -30.61 -0.94
C ARG A 400 0.72 -31.97 -1.19
N ARG A 401 0.51 -32.95 -0.31
CA ARG A 401 1.08 -34.30 -0.44
C ARG A 401 0.60 -35.04 -1.69
N ARG A 402 -0.71 -35.04 -1.97
CA ARG A 402 -1.26 -35.69 -3.18
C ARG A 402 -0.70 -35.07 -4.46
N MET A 403 -0.58 -33.75 -4.50
CA MET A 403 -0.09 -33.01 -5.66
C MET A 403 1.42 -33.15 -5.85
N GLY A 404 2.21 -33.11 -4.78
CA GLY A 404 3.65 -33.38 -4.80
C GLY A 404 3.98 -34.79 -5.30
N GLN A 405 3.25 -35.80 -4.83
CA GLN A 405 3.39 -37.19 -5.27
C GLN A 405 3.00 -37.37 -6.75
N ALA A 406 1.93 -36.71 -7.20
CA ALA A 406 1.56 -36.68 -8.62
C ALA A 406 2.60 -35.93 -9.48
N GLY A 407 3.22 -34.87 -8.94
CA GLY A 407 4.37 -34.18 -9.53
C GLY A 407 5.57 -35.11 -9.74
N ARG A 408 5.96 -35.83 -8.69
CA ARG A 408 7.04 -36.82 -8.73
C ARG A 408 6.77 -37.93 -9.76
N GLN A 409 5.57 -38.51 -9.76
CA GLN A 409 5.20 -39.53 -10.74
C GLN A 409 5.28 -38.98 -12.18
N HIS A 410 4.79 -37.75 -12.42
CA HIS A 410 4.84 -37.12 -13.74
C HIS A 410 6.27 -36.84 -14.21
N PHE A 411 7.17 -36.53 -13.27
CA PHE A 411 8.62 -36.39 -13.52
C PHE A 411 9.25 -37.72 -13.97
N ASP A 412 9.11 -38.77 -13.13
CA ASP A 412 9.74 -40.07 -13.36
C ASP A 412 9.24 -40.76 -14.64
N GLU A 413 7.97 -40.57 -15.02
CA GLU A 413 7.38 -41.18 -16.23
C GLU A 413 7.91 -40.60 -17.56
N ARG A 414 8.50 -39.39 -17.58
CA ARG A 414 8.64 -38.59 -18.82
C ARG A 414 10.01 -37.97 -19.10
N PHE A 415 10.87 -37.76 -18.09
CA PHE A 415 12.04 -36.88 -18.24
C PHE A 415 13.40 -37.55 -17.94
N THR A 416 13.50 -38.88 -18.07
CA THR A 416 14.75 -39.65 -17.79
C THR A 416 15.61 -39.92 -19.02
N TRP A 417 16.94 -39.86 -18.88
CA TRP A 417 17.90 -39.93 -19.99
C TRP A 417 17.90 -41.18 -20.91
N PRO A 418 17.83 -42.44 -20.42
CA PRO A 418 18.17 -43.60 -21.27
C PRO A 418 17.31 -43.76 -22.54
N GLY A 419 16.01 -43.49 -22.46
CA GLY A 419 15.11 -43.58 -23.61
C GLY A 419 15.32 -42.50 -24.69
N LEU A 420 16.07 -41.43 -24.40
CA LEU A 420 16.20 -40.26 -25.27
C LEU A 420 17.33 -40.38 -26.30
N VAL A 421 18.26 -41.32 -26.14
CA VAL A 421 19.41 -41.50 -27.06
C VAL A 421 19.16 -42.58 -28.12
N ASP A 422 18.42 -43.64 -27.81
CA ASP A 422 18.07 -44.68 -28.81
C ASP A 422 17.19 -44.10 -29.92
N ALA A 423 16.16 -43.32 -29.56
CA ALA A 423 15.31 -42.60 -30.50
C ALA A 423 16.07 -41.63 -31.42
N TYR A 424 17.20 -41.07 -30.95
CA TYR A 424 18.06 -40.19 -31.75
C TYR A 424 18.81 -40.96 -32.85
N GLN A 425 19.27 -42.18 -32.55
CA GLN A 425 20.08 -42.97 -33.47
C GLN A 425 19.25 -43.53 -34.64
N GLU A 426 18.01 -43.98 -34.39
CA GLU A 426 17.11 -44.43 -35.45
C GLU A 426 16.78 -43.31 -36.45
N MET A 427 16.52 -42.10 -35.93
CA MET A 427 16.28 -40.89 -36.73
C MET A 427 17.49 -40.55 -37.62
N VAL A 428 18.72 -40.54 -37.07
CA VAL A 428 19.95 -40.28 -37.85
C VAL A 428 20.12 -41.31 -38.97
N LEU A 429 19.86 -42.59 -38.70
CA LEU A 429 19.92 -43.67 -39.71
C LEU A 429 18.84 -43.56 -40.78
N ALA A 430 17.74 -42.85 -40.54
CA ALA A 430 16.74 -42.52 -41.55
C ALA A 430 17.19 -41.34 -42.43
N LEU A 431 17.65 -40.24 -41.81
CA LEU A 431 18.13 -39.04 -42.50
C LEU A 431 19.35 -39.33 -43.41
N GLY A 432 20.31 -40.12 -42.92
CA GLY A 432 21.52 -40.47 -43.66
C GLY A 432 21.27 -41.29 -44.94
N LYS A 433 20.18 -42.09 -44.97
CA LYS A 433 19.76 -42.81 -46.19
C LYS A 433 19.17 -41.88 -47.24
N GLU A 434 18.48 -40.82 -46.81
CA GLU A 434 17.87 -39.84 -47.70
C GLU A 434 18.90 -38.87 -48.28
N ALA A 435 19.92 -38.47 -47.51
CA ALA A 435 20.95 -37.52 -47.97
C ALA A 435 21.63 -37.93 -49.29
N ALA A 436 21.74 -39.24 -49.56
CA ALA A 436 22.32 -39.78 -50.78
C ALA A 436 21.54 -39.47 -52.08
N SER A 437 20.33 -38.88 -52.01
CA SER A 437 19.44 -38.66 -53.17
C SER A 437 19.14 -37.19 -53.50
N VAL A 438 19.59 -36.21 -52.70
CA VAL A 438 19.09 -34.82 -52.77
C VAL A 438 20.00 -33.87 -53.60
N PRO A 439 19.47 -33.05 -54.54
CA PRO A 439 20.24 -32.06 -55.33
C PRO A 439 20.83 -30.87 -54.54
N PHE A 440 21.88 -30.23 -55.07
CA PHE A 440 22.86 -29.41 -54.30
C PHE A 440 23.34 -28.14 -55.07
N ARG A 441 23.20 -26.90 -54.52
CA ARG A 441 23.60 -25.58 -55.12
C ARG A 441 23.71 -24.42 -54.06
N LYS A 442 24.42 -23.30 -54.37
CA LYS A 442 24.95 -22.27 -53.42
C LYS A 442 24.20 -20.89 -53.27
N GLY A 443 23.70 -20.53 -52.06
CA GLY A 443 23.75 -19.19 -51.32
C GLY A 443 22.71 -18.00 -51.48
N ARG A 444 22.14 -17.43 -50.35
CA ARG A 444 21.59 -16.02 -50.07
C ARG A 444 20.73 -15.84 -48.73
N PRO A 445 20.31 -14.61 -48.25
CA PRO A 445 19.54 -14.24 -46.98
C PRO A 445 18.29 -13.22 -47.11
N ALA A 446 17.52 -12.57 -46.18
CA ALA A 446 17.06 -12.62 -44.73
C ALA A 446 15.95 -11.54 -44.28
N GLY A 447 15.21 -11.67 -43.12
CA GLY A 447 14.47 -10.59 -42.32
C GLY A 447 13.01 -10.80 -41.71
N LEU A 448 12.60 -10.42 -40.44
CA LEU A 448 11.16 -10.39 -39.84
C LEU A 448 10.93 -9.69 -38.41
N SER A 449 9.84 -10.01 -37.59
CA SER A 449 9.30 -9.34 -36.33
C SER A 449 8.69 -10.21 -35.17
N LEU A 450 8.26 -9.59 -34.02
CA LEU A 450 7.93 -10.19 -32.68
C LEU A 450 6.51 -10.75 -32.41
N ASP A 451 5.47 -9.94 -32.13
CA ASP A 451 4.25 -10.38 -31.41
C ASP A 451 3.46 -11.45 -32.17
N HIS A 452 3.53 -11.42 -33.50
CA HIS A 452 3.06 -12.47 -34.41
C HIS A 452 3.55 -13.89 -34.06
N VAL A 453 4.70 -14.02 -33.38
CA VAL A 453 5.25 -15.28 -32.88
C VAL A 453 4.71 -15.62 -31.50
N PHE A 454 4.70 -14.65 -30.58
CA PHE A 454 4.51 -14.91 -29.15
C PHE A 454 3.11 -14.65 -28.61
N GLY A 455 2.18 -14.13 -29.41
CA GLY A 455 0.79 -13.90 -29.00
C GLY A 455 0.02 -15.15 -28.50
N HIS A 456 0.61 -16.34 -28.59
CA HIS A 456 0.10 -17.62 -28.06
C HIS A 456 0.74 -18.07 -26.73
N TYR A 457 1.62 -17.26 -26.14
CA TYR A 457 2.24 -17.51 -24.83
C TYR A 457 1.30 -17.18 -23.66
N PRO A 458 0.61 -16.02 -23.65
CA PRO A 458 -0.53 -15.80 -22.76
C PRO A 458 -1.62 -16.86 -22.89
N SER A 459 -2.56 -16.89 -21.96
CA SER A 459 -3.78 -17.72 -21.99
C SER A 459 -4.88 -17.03 -22.79
N GLU A 460 -4.95 -15.70 -22.68
CA GLU A 460 -5.88 -14.82 -23.39
C GLU A 460 -5.15 -13.57 -23.91
N GLN A 461 -5.69 -12.98 -24.98
CA GLN A 461 -5.24 -11.71 -25.55
C GLN A 461 -6.40 -10.73 -25.49
N LEU A 462 -6.16 -9.53 -24.97
CA LEU A 462 -7.21 -8.50 -24.94
C LEU A 462 -7.39 -7.87 -26.32
N ASP A 463 -8.64 -7.75 -26.74
CA ASP A 463 -9.04 -6.94 -27.89
C ASP A 463 -9.74 -5.64 -27.45
N ALA A 464 -9.93 -4.72 -28.40
CA ALA A 464 -10.52 -3.41 -28.16
C ALA A 464 -11.96 -3.45 -27.54
N SER A 465 -12.68 -4.58 -27.66
CA SER A 465 -14.03 -4.75 -27.12
C SER A 465 -14.05 -5.14 -25.64
N HIS A 466 -12.94 -5.64 -25.10
CA HIS A 466 -12.82 -6.00 -23.69
C HIS A 466 -13.03 -4.78 -22.80
N LYS A 467 -13.80 -4.97 -21.72
CA LYS A 467 -14.10 -3.92 -20.75
C LYS A 467 -13.22 -4.06 -19.53
N LEU A 468 -12.52 -2.99 -19.20
CA LEU A 468 -11.70 -2.87 -18.00
C LEU A 468 -12.46 -2.06 -16.95
N VAL A 469 -12.27 -2.43 -15.69
CA VAL A 469 -12.74 -1.67 -14.53
C VAL A 469 -11.60 -1.59 -13.51
N ALA A 470 -11.49 -0.47 -12.80
CA ALA A 470 -10.55 -0.33 -11.70
C ALA A 470 -10.87 -1.36 -10.61
N THR A 471 -9.84 -1.98 -10.04
CA THR A 471 -9.94 -2.86 -8.86
C THR A 471 -10.06 -2.03 -7.58
N ASP A 472 -10.18 -2.67 -6.42
CA ASP A 472 -10.08 -1.95 -5.14
C ASP A 472 -8.66 -1.40 -4.88
N ARG A 473 -7.61 -2.03 -5.43
CA ARG A 473 -6.22 -1.51 -5.41
C ARG A 473 -6.07 -0.31 -6.33
N GLY A 474 -6.66 -0.35 -7.54
CA GLY A 474 -6.75 0.80 -8.44
C GLY A 474 -7.48 1.99 -7.82
N LEU A 475 -8.58 1.74 -7.10
CA LEU A 475 -9.24 2.78 -6.30
C LEU A 475 -8.31 3.35 -5.22
N ARG A 476 -7.59 2.52 -4.44
CA ARG A 476 -6.62 3.03 -3.44
C ARG A 476 -5.54 3.91 -4.06
N VAL A 477 -5.12 3.63 -5.30
CA VAL A 477 -4.19 4.49 -6.06
C VAL A 477 -4.83 5.83 -6.44
N VAL A 478 -6.04 5.86 -7.04
CA VAL A 478 -6.75 7.13 -7.33
C VAL A 478 -7.00 7.96 -6.05
N MET A 479 -7.32 7.28 -4.95
CA MET A 479 -7.53 7.90 -3.65
C MET A 479 -6.23 8.28 -2.93
N GLN A 480 -5.07 8.05 -3.56
CA GLN A 480 -3.73 8.35 -3.04
C GLN A 480 -3.43 7.67 -1.69
N SER A 481 -4.13 6.59 -1.35
CA SER A 481 -3.87 5.75 -0.16
C SER A 481 -2.93 4.58 -0.46
N GLU A 482 -2.61 4.32 -1.73
CA GLU A 482 -1.56 3.40 -2.17
C GLU A 482 -0.76 4.07 -3.29
N HIS A 483 0.55 3.84 -3.34
CA HIS A 483 1.40 4.31 -4.44
C HIS A 483 1.49 3.24 -5.52
N GLY A 484 1.47 3.67 -6.78
CA GLY A 484 1.86 2.82 -7.90
C GLY A 484 3.38 2.77 -8.04
N PHE A 485 3.91 1.63 -8.46
CA PHE A 485 5.34 1.44 -8.74
C PHE A 485 5.53 1.03 -10.20
N TYR A 486 6.36 1.77 -10.94
CA TYR A 486 6.86 1.37 -12.26
C TYR A 486 8.37 1.57 -12.32
N PHE A 487 9.04 0.80 -13.19
CA PHE A 487 10.49 0.88 -13.39
C PHE A 487 10.88 2.20 -14.09
N SER A 488 12.03 2.77 -13.72
CA SER A 488 12.59 4.00 -14.31
C SER A 488 12.74 3.91 -15.84
N GLU A 489 13.04 2.72 -16.34
CA GLU A 489 13.18 2.35 -17.74
C GLU A 489 11.87 2.49 -18.54
N LEU A 490 10.76 2.76 -17.86
CA LEU A 490 9.41 3.00 -18.40
C LEU A 490 8.96 4.47 -18.28
N GLU A 491 9.77 5.40 -17.76
CA GLU A 491 9.39 6.82 -17.56
C GLU A 491 8.98 7.57 -18.85
N GLY A 492 9.31 7.03 -20.03
CA GLY A 492 8.83 7.52 -21.34
C GLY A 492 7.50 6.93 -21.82
N TRP A 493 6.94 5.96 -21.11
CA TRP A 493 5.72 5.21 -21.47
C TRP A 493 4.68 5.21 -20.34
N LEU A 494 5.11 5.29 -19.08
CA LEU A 494 4.27 5.36 -17.90
C LEU A 494 4.59 6.63 -17.13
N ASN A 495 3.53 7.36 -16.76
CA ASN A 495 3.61 8.45 -15.81
C ASN A 495 2.37 8.44 -14.92
N GLN A 496 2.51 9.02 -13.73
CA GLN A 496 1.47 9.01 -12.70
C GLN A 496 0.16 9.70 -13.16
N GLU A 497 0.24 10.71 -14.03
CA GLU A 497 -0.92 11.43 -14.54
C GLU A 497 -1.75 10.59 -15.51
N LEU A 498 -1.11 9.89 -16.45
CA LEU A 498 -1.77 8.94 -17.37
C LEU A 498 -2.45 7.81 -16.59
N ILE A 499 -1.75 7.24 -15.59
CA ILE A 499 -2.29 6.17 -14.74
C ILE A 499 -3.55 6.66 -13.99
N TYR A 500 -3.51 7.84 -13.37
CA TYR A 500 -4.68 8.40 -12.71
C TYR A 500 -5.82 8.70 -13.69
N ARG A 501 -5.54 9.30 -14.86
CA ARG A 501 -6.55 9.59 -15.88
C ARG A 501 -7.24 8.30 -16.38
N LEU A 502 -6.47 7.23 -16.64
CA LEU A 502 -7.04 5.94 -17.05
C LEU A 502 -7.85 5.29 -15.91
N LEU A 503 -7.41 5.36 -14.66
CA LEU A 503 -8.19 4.85 -13.52
C LEU A 503 -9.49 5.63 -13.29
N GLU A 504 -9.50 6.96 -13.41
CA GLU A 504 -10.73 7.76 -13.37
C GLU A 504 -11.71 7.35 -14.48
N GLN A 505 -11.22 7.04 -15.68
CA GLN A 505 -12.07 6.56 -16.78
C GLN A 505 -12.59 5.12 -16.56
N CYS A 506 -11.92 4.31 -15.75
CA CYS A 506 -12.27 2.91 -15.50
C CYS A 506 -13.03 2.66 -14.19
N ILE A 507 -13.52 3.68 -13.48
CA ILE A 507 -14.30 3.47 -12.24
C ILE A 507 -15.57 2.65 -12.55
N GLU A 508 -16.15 2.87 -13.74
CA GLU A 508 -17.18 2.03 -14.36
C GLU A 508 -16.58 1.19 -15.52
N PRO A 509 -17.15 0.01 -15.86
CA PRO A 509 -16.58 -0.86 -16.90
C PRO A 509 -16.57 -0.22 -18.30
N LYS A 510 -15.37 0.11 -18.80
CA LYS A 510 -15.15 0.86 -20.05
C LYS A 510 -14.32 0.03 -21.04
N SER A 511 -14.69 0.04 -22.32
CA SER A 511 -13.98 -0.72 -23.36
C SER A 511 -12.64 -0.08 -23.71
N ILE A 512 -11.65 -0.92 -24.04
CA ILE A 512 -10.30 -0.51 -24.44
C ILE A 512 -10.35 0.48 -25.62
N GLU A 513 -11.21 0.25 -26.62
CA GLU A 513 -11.49 1.17 -27.73
C GLU A 513 -11.73 2.62 -27.27
N VAL A 514 -12.57 2.83 -26.24
CA VAL A 514 -12.95 4.16 -25.75
C VAL A 514 -11.94 4.73 -24.75
N LEU A 515 -10.98 3.91 -24.28
CA LEU A 515 -9.84 4.39 -23.48
C LEU A 515 -8.71 4.89 -24.39
N GLU A 516 -8.55 4.29 -25.56
CA GLU A 516 -7.66 4.73 -26.66
C GLU A 516 -8.18 6.01 -27.32
N GLU A 517 -9.48 6.11 -27.65
CA GLU A 517 -10.07 7.36 -28.18
C GLU A 517 -9.91 8.58 -27.24
N VAL A 518 -9.78 8.35 -25.93
CA VAL A 518 -9.61 9.40 -24.92
C VAL A 518 -8.14 9.78 -24.69
N ASN A 519 -7.19 8.97 -25.17
CA ASN A 519 -5.75 9.22 -25.06
C ASN A 519 -5.04 8.85 -26.37
N GLU A 520 -4.85 9.83 -27.26
CA GLU A 520 -4.18 9.69 -28.58
C GLU A 520 -2.68 9.29 -28.52
N ASP A 521 -2.19 8.82 -27.37
CA ASP A 521 -0.82 8.35 -27.16
C ASP A 521 -0.71 6.83 -27.37
N LEU A 522 0.32 6.42 -28.11
CA LEU A 522 0.71 5.02 -28.33
C LEU A 522 1.02 4.28 -27.02
N SER A 523 1.35 5.00 -25.94
CA SER A 523 1.56 4.41 -24.62
C SER A 523 0.30 3.80 -23.99
N THR A 524 -0.91 4.18 -24.44
CA THR A 524 -2.17 3.83 -23.76
C THR A 524 -2.40 2.32 -23.62
N ARG A 525 -2.12 1.53 -24.67
CA ARG A 525 -2.25 0.06 -24.60
C ARG A 525 -1.28 -0.57 -23.60
N PHE A 526 -0.03 -0.14 -23.65
CA PHE A 526 1.00 -0.58 -22.71
C PHE A 526 0.64 -0.21 -21.26
N ALA A 527 0.12 1.00 -21.04
CA ALA A 527 -0.36 1.44 -19.74
C ALA A 527 -1.51 0.56 -19.22
N LEU A 528 -2.52 0.26 -20.03
CA LEU A 528 -3.63 -0.64 -19.62
C LEU A 528 -3.14 -2.06 -19.31
N ALA A 529 -2.17 -2.59 -20.07
CA ALA A 529 -1.57 -3.90 -19.85
C ALA A 529 -0.78 -3.95 -18.52
N TRP A 530 0.08 -2.97 -18.28
CA TRP A 530 0.82 -2.82 -17.02
C TRP A 530 -0.14 -2.59 -15.83
N MET A 531 -1.21 -1.81 -16.00
CA MET A 531 -2.23 -1.59 -14.97
C MET A 531 -3.00 -2.86 -14.61
N LEU A 532 -3.18 -3.81 -15.54
CA LEU A 532 -3.71 -5.14 -15.24
C LEU A 532 -2.69 -5.99 -14.48
N LYS A 533 -1.42 -5.99 -14.90
CA LYS A 533 -0.33 -6.72 -14.23
C LYS A 533 -0.15 -6.29 -12.77
N TYR A 534 -0.25 -4.99 -12.51
CA TYR A 534 -0.17 -4.40 -11.18
C TYR A 534 -1.53 -4.33 -10.46
N GLN A 535 -2.53 -5.09 -10.95
CA GLN A 535 -3.82 -5.31 -10.31
C GLN A 535 -4.58 -3.99 -10.05
N LEU A 536 -4.34 -2.95 -10.82
CA LEU A 536 -5.02 -1.65 -10.74
C LEU A 536 -6.32 -1.65 -11.59
N LEU A 537 -6.31 -2.42 -12.68
CA LEU A 537 -7.48 -2.76 -13.48
C LEU A 537 -7.76 -4.28 -13.41
N GLN A 538 -8.99 -4.67 -13.72
CA GLN A 538 -9.41 -6.04 -13.99
C GLN A 538 -10.36 -6.07 -15.19
N VAL A 539 -10.45 -7.22 -15.87
CA VAL A 539 -11.45 -7.46 -16.92
C VAL A 539 -12.84 -7.57 -16.29
N SER A 540 -13.88 -7.15 -17.02
CA SER A 540 -15.26 -7.11 -16.54
C SER A 540 -16.26 -7.63 -17.58
N ASP A 541 -17.22 -8.43 -17.12
CA ASP A 541 -18.45 -8.84 -17.85
C ASP A 541 -19.28 -7.66 -18.43
N GLY A 542 -18.93 -6.41 -18.11
CA GLY A 542 -19.65 -5.23 -18.58
C GLY A 542 -21.02 -5.04 -17.93
N LYS A 543 -21.35 -5.81 -16.88
CA LYS A 543 -22.52 -5.61 -16.03
C LYS A 543 -22.33 -4.29 -15.24
N PRO A 544 -23.11 -3.24 -15.49
CA PRO A 544 -23.03 -2.03 -14.68
C PRO A 544 -23.42 -2.37 -13.23
N VAL A 545 -22.69 -1.82 -12.26
CA VAL A 545 -23.06 -1.96 -10.85
C VAL A 545 -24.40 -1.26 -10.65
N ALA A 546 -25.44 -2.02 -10.32
CA ALA A 546 -26.80 -1.50 -10.26
C ALA A 546 -26.90 -0.36 -9.24
N SER A 547 -27.02 0.88 -9.72
CA SER A 547 -27.19 2.06 -8.89
C SER A 547 -28.50 1.95 -8.12
N SER A 548 -28.41 1.74 -6.81
CA SER A 548 -29.57 1.48 -5.96
C SER A 548 -30.45 2.72 -5.93
N PHE A 549 -31.61 2.64 -6.58
CA PHE A 549 -32.45 3.81 -6.87
C PHE A 549 -32.75 4.60 -5.59
N VAL A 550 -32.11 5.77 -5.47
CA VAL A 550 -32.22 6.60 -4.28
C VAL A 550 -33.63 7.17 -4.23
N LYS A 551 -34.47 6.63 -3.33
CA LYS A 551 -35.77 7.22 -3.05
C LYS A 551 -35.57 8.61 -2.42
N ILE A 552 -35.63 9.62 -3.26
CA ILE A 552 -35.69 11.03 -2.86
C ILE A 552 -36.96 11.21 -2.02
N ILE A 553 -36.80 11.86 -0.87
CA ILE A 553 -37.91 12.15 0.03
C ILE A 553 -38.37 13.58 -0.27
N GLN A 554 -39.44 13.71 -1.05
CA GLN A 554 -40.14 14.99 -1.21
C GLN A 554 -40.97 15.30 0.04
N TRP A 555 -41.08 16.58 0.38
CA TRP A 555 -41.91 17.11 1.47
C TRP A 555 -42.77 18.25 0.92
N ASP A 556 -44.09 18.12 1.05
CA ASP A 556 -45.07 19.08 0.52
C ASP A 556 -45.34 20.26 1.49
N GLU A 557 -44.69 20.27 2.66
CA GLU A 557 -44.89 21.32 3.66
C GLU A 557 -44.27 22.67 3.23
N PRO A 558 -44.94 23.81 3.52
CA PRO A 558 -44.41 25.13 3.22
C PRO A 558 -43.20 25.44 4.13
N PHE A 559 -42.08 25.79 3.50
CA PHE A 559 -40.83 26.14 4.18
C PHE A 559 -40.59 27.65 4.11
N ASP A 560 -40.61 28.31 5.26
CA ASP A 560 -40.15 29.70 5.41
C ASP A 560 -38.69 29.72 5.86
N GLY A 561 -37.79 29.92 4.88
CA GLY A 561 -36.36 30.08 5.12
C GLY A 561 -35.93 31.53 5.38
N SER A 562 -36.85 32.49 5.48
CA SER A 562 -36.52 33.94 5.48
C SER A 562 -35.64 34.41 6.65
N ARG A 563 -35.55 33.63 7.72
CA ARG A 563 -34.72 33.90 8.91
C ARG A 563 -33.31 33.29 8.82
N LEU A 564 -33.05 32.39 7.87
CA LEU A 564 -31.80 31.65 7.77
C LEU A 564 -30.75 32.40 6.91
N THR A 565 -29.49 32.18 7.28
CA THR A 565 -28.32 32.81 6.67
C THR A 565 -27.77 31.90 5.56
N PHE A 566 -28.04 32.24 4.30
CA PHE A 566 -27.56 31.46 3.16
C PHE A 566 -26.30 32.10 2.54
N PRO A 567 -25.20 31.33 2.35
CA PRO A 567 -24.01 31.83 1.67
C PRO A 567 -24.27 32.25 0.21
N GLU A 568 -25.24 31.63 -0.47
CA GLU A 568 -25.68 32.03 -1.81
C GLU A 568 -27.17 31.64 -2.04
N GLN A 569 -27.99 32.60 -2.48
CA GLN A 569 -29.47 32.49 -2.51
C GLN A 569 -30.04 31.59 -3.61
N ARG A 570 -29.39 31.48 -4.77
CA ARG A 570 -29.79 30.57 -5.86
C ARG A 570 -29.45 29.12 -5.49
N ARG A 571 -28.22 28.86 -5.02
CA ARG A 571 -27.78 27.55 -4.49
C ARG A 571 -28.63 27.05 -3.31
N ALA A 572 -29.02 27.94 -2.39
CA ALA A 572 -29.89 27.61 -1.25
C ALA A 572 -31.21 26.92 -1.64
N ARG A 573 -31.75 27.18 -2.84
CA ARG A 573 -32.96 26.51 -3.35
C ARG A 573 -32.82 25.00 -3.39
N PHE A 574 -31.61 24.50 -3.69
CA PHE A 574 -31.30 23.08 -3.72
C PHE A 574 -31.18 22.43 -2.32
N LEU A 575 -31.10 23.22 -1.25
CA LEU A 575 -31.08 22.70 0.12
C LEU A 575 -32.48 22.49 0.71
N ARG A 576 -33.51 23.13 0.14
CA ARG A 576 -34.90 23.08 0.64
C ARG A 576 -35.43 21.67 0.95
N PRO A 577 -35.17 20.61 0.15
CA PRO A 577 -35.64 19.25 0.47
C PRO A 577 -35.03 18.64 1.75
N PHE A 578 -33.87 19.12 2.19
CA PHE A 578 -33.24 18.72 3.46
C PHE A 578 -33.61 19.67 4.60
N LEU A 579 -33.66 20.98 4.32
CA LEU A 579 -33.93 22.02 5.31
C LEU A 579 -35.38 22.02 5.81
N ALA A 580 -36.37 21.75 4.95
CA ALA A 580 -37.77 21.74 5.35
C ALA A 580 -38.07 20.72 6.50
N PRO A 581 -37.77 19.42 6.36
CA PRO A 581 -37.93 18.47 7.47
C PRO A 581 -37.00 18.76 8.65
N GLY A 582 -35.79 19.27 8.40
CA GLY A 582 -34.85 19.64 9.45
C GLY A 582 -35.41 20.75 10.36
N MET A 583 -35.86 21.85 9.77
CA MET A 583 -36.43 22.98 10.51
C MET A 583 -37.76 22.64 11.19
N ALA A 584 -38.58 21.76 10.62
CA ALA A 584 -39.78 21.25 11.29
C ALA A 584 -39.43 20.46 12.58
N VAL A 585 -38.37 19.63 12.54
CA VAL A 585 -37.87 18.91 13.72
C VAL A 585 -37.22 19.86 14.73
N LEU A 586 -36.41 20.83 14.28
CA LEU A 586 -35.74 21.81 15.14
C LEU A 586 -36.75 22.74 15.82
N SER A 587 -37.74 23.28 15.09
CA SER A 587 -38.79 24.14 15.65
C SER A 587 -39.56 23.42 16.77
N LYS A 588 -39.86 22.13 16.59
CA LYS A 588 -40.50 21.29 17.61
C LYS A 588 -39.57 20.94 18.80
N ALA A 589 -38.25 20.96 18.61
CA ALA A 589 -37.29 20.75 19.69
C ALA A 589 -37.00 22.05 20.47
N VAL A 590 -37.10 23.22 19.82
CA VAL A 590 -36.91 24.54 20.42
C VAL A 590 -38.17 25.04 21.15
N SER A 591 -39.37 24.53 20.83
CA SER A 591 -40.63 25.02 21.41
C SER A 591 -40.72 25.09 22.95
N PRO A 592 -40.04 24.26 23.78
CA PRO A 592 -40.04 24.44 25.23
C PRO A 592 -39.35 25.74 25.72
N PHE A 593 -38.39 26.27 24.95
CA PHE A 593 -37.50 27.36 25.37
C PHE A 593 -38.09 28.77 25.20
N ASN A 594 -39.32 28.89 24.68
CA ASN A 594 -39.98 30.18 24.42
C ASN A 594 -39.12 31.16 23.59
N ASP A 595 -38.46 30.67 22.53
CA ASP A 595 -37.63 31.47 21.60
C ASP A 595 -38.46 32.49 20.80
N SER A 596 -38.85 33.56 21.48
CA SER A 596 -39.63 34.68 20.96
C SER A 596 -38.84 35.55 19.96
N SER A 597 -37.52 35.54 20.07
CA SER A 597 -36.60 36.18 19.13
C SER A 597 -36.47 35.39 17.81
N GLY A 598 -36.57 34.06 17.88
CA GLY A 598 -36.19 33.15 16.81
C GLY A 598 -34.68 32.94 16.69
N SER A 599 -33.88 33.36 17.66
CA SER A 599 -32.41 33.30 17.62
C SER A 599 -31.89 31.88 17.79
N LEU A 600 -32.39 31.14 18.78
CA LEU A 600 -32.01 29.74 19.01
C LEU A 600 -32.38 28.86 17.80
N LEU A 601 -33.58 29.06 17.24
CA LEU A 601 -33.99 28.37 16.02
C LEU A 601 -33.18 28.80 14.79
N LYS A 602 -32.74 30.07 14.72
CA LYS A 602 -31.87 30.57 13.64
C LYS A 602 -30.49 29.92 13.71
N SER A 603 -29.79 29.94 14.83
CA SER A 603 -28.43 29.38 14.95
C SER A 603 -28.40 27.87 14.67
N LEU A 604 -29.41 27.14 15.17
CA LEU A 604 -29.59 25.71 14.85
C LEU A 604 -29.92 25.45 13.37
N GLY A 605 -30.56 26.40 12.69
CA GLY A 605 -30.84 26.33 11.26
C GLY A 605 -29.65 26.73 10.39
N ASP A 606 -28.89 27.74 10.81
CA ASP A 606 -27.72 28.25 10.09
C ASP A 606 -26.54 27.26 10.12
N GLU A 607 -26.34 26.55 11.23
CA GLU A 607 -25.40 25.43 11.28
C GLU A 607 -25.86 24.28 10.37
N LEU A 608 -27.16 23.95 10.34
CA LEU A 608 -27.70 22.95 9.42
C LEU A 608 -27.52 23.37 7.94
N VAL A 609 -27.63 24.67 7.63
CA VAL A 609 -27.29 25.24 6.32
C VAL A 609 -25.79 25.10 6.05
N SER A 610 -24.91 25.46 6.98
CA SER A 610 -23.46 25.36 6.86
C SER A 610 -23.00 23.92 6.55
N ILE A 611 -23.49 22.94 7.32
CA ILE A 611 -23.21 21.50 7.14
C ILE A 611 -23.58 21.01 5.74
N LEU A 612 -24.69 21.52 5.19
CA LEU A 612 -25.22 21.11 3.90
C LEU A 612 -24.57 21.87 2.73
N ASP A 613 -24.46 23.19 2.82
CA ASP A 613 -24.08 24.08 1.72
C ASP A 613 -22.63 23.88 1.28
N ASN A 614 -21.69 23.75 2.22
CA ASN A 614 -20.29 23.41 1.94
C ASN A 614 -20.18 22.13 1.10
N SER A 615 -21.01 21.13 1.41
CA SER A 615 -21.03 19.86 0.67
C SER A 615 -21.90 19.88 -0.59
N LEU A 616 -22.83 20.82 -0.73
CA LEU A 616 -23.57 21.05 -1.98
C LEU A 616 -22.67 21.74 -3.01
N LEU A 617 -21.83 22.69 -2.59
CA LEU A 617 -20.85 23.34 -3.47
C LEU A 617 -19.95 22.31 -4.17
N GLN A 618 -19.54 21.25 -3.47
CA GLN A 618 -18.77 20.17 -4.07
C GLN A 618 -19.54 19.38 -5.14
N ALA A 619 -20.83 19.08 -4.90
CA ALA A 619 -21.68 18.40 -5.88
C ALA A 619 -22.00 19.29 -7.10
N VAL A 620 -22.11 20.61 -6.89
CA VAL A 620 -22.19 21.62 -7.97
C VAL A 620 -20.87 21.66 -8.76
N GLY A 621 -19.72 21.51 -8.10
CA GLY A 621 -18.40 21.42 -8.73
C GLY A 621 -18.21 20.16 -9.60
N TRP A 622 -18.70 19.01 -9.16
CA TRP A 622 -18.73 17.80 -9.99
C TRP A 622 -19.60 17.99 -11.25
N PHE A 623 -20.79 18.58 -11.09
CA PHE A 623 -21.68 18.90 -12.21
C PHE A 623 -21.02 19.89 -13.19
N ALA A 624 -20.32 20.91 -12.68
CA ALA A 624 -19.55 21.85 -13.48
C ALA A 624 -18.45 21.16 -14.32
N LYS A 625 -17.69 20.22 -13.72
CA LYS A 625 -16.68 19.40 -14.42
C LYS A 625 -17.31 18.49 -15.48
N GLU A 626 -18.44 17.83 -15.17
CA GLU A 626 -19.17 16.98 -16.13
C GLU A 626 -19.75 17.74 -17.33
N LYS A 627 -20.20 18.99 -17.13
CA LYS A 627 -20.73 19.82 -18.23
C LYS A 627 -19.66 20.66 -18.93
N ASN A 628 -18.43 20.68 -18.42
CA ASN A 628 -17.33 21.54 -18.86
C ASN A 628 -17.70 23.04 -18.83
N ILE A 629 -18.21 23.53 -17.68
CA ILE A 629 -18.64 24.92 -17.47
C ILE A 629 -17.95 25.50 -16.24
N SER A 630 -17.22 26.60 -16.39
CA SER A 630 -16.54 27.31 -15.28
C SER A 630 -17.39 28.40 -14.61
N ALA A 631 -18.27 29.05 -15.36
CA ALA A 631 -19.08 30.18 -14.91
C ALA A 631 -20.20 29.71 -13.95
N TYR A 632 -20.10 30.10 -12.67
CA TYR A 632 -20.97 29.61 -11.61
C TYR A 632 -22.46 29.92 -11.84
N SER A 633 -22.79 31.06 -12.45
CA SER A 633 -24.15 31.43 -12.84
C SER A 633 -24.81 30.39 -13.75
N ASP A 634 -24.03 29.86 -14.68
CA ASP A 634 -24.48 29.03 -15.80
C ASP A 634 -24.55 27.56 -15.37
N VAL A 635 -23.60 27.15 -14.52
CA VAL A 635 -23.63 25.89 -13.77
C VAL A 635 -24.93 25.76 -12.98
N LEU A 636 -25.29 26.78 -12.17
CA LEU A 636 -26.54 26.77 -11.41
C LEU A 636 -27.78 26.74 -12.30
N GLU A 637 -27.75 27.44 -13.44
CA GLU A 637 -28.88 27.47 -14.37
C GLU A 637 -29.10 26.13 -15.07
N GLN A 638 -28.06 25.52 -15.62
CA GLN A 638 -28.18 24.19 -16.22
C GLN A 638 -28.51 23.13 -15.16
N LEU A 639 -28.10 23.33 -13.90
CA LEU A 639 -28.51 22.46 -12.80
C LEU A 639 -29.99 22.62 -12.45
N GLU A 640 -30.52 23.85 -12.37
CA GLU A 640 -31.98 24.09 -12.25
C GLU A 640 -32.75 23.42 -13.40
N GLN A 641 -32.29 23.56 -14.65
CA GLN A 641 -32.88 22.93 -15.84
C GLN A 641 -32.78 21.39 -15.84
N SER A 642 -31.72 20.82 -15.27
CA SER A 642 -31.50 19.36 -15.19
C SER A 642 -32.31 18.66 -14.09
N GLY A 643 -33.06 19.40 -13.26
CA GLY A 643 -33.82 18.87 -12.13
C GLY A 643 -33.16 19.08 -10.75
N GLY A 644 -32.08 19.86 -10.67
CA GLY A 644 -31.46 20.30 -9.42
C GLY A 644 -31.06 19.15 -8.50
N VAL A 645 -31.61 19.14 -7.29
CA VAL A 645 -31.33 18.12 -6.26
C VAL A 645 -31.66 16.71 -6.73
N GLU A 646 -32.69 16.55 -7.58
CA GLU A 646 -33.09 15.25 -8.11
C GLU A 646 -32.10 14.73 -9.16
N TYR A 647 -31.37 15.62 -9.84
CA TYR A 647 -30.20 15.26 -10.64
C TYR A 647 -29.03 14.84 -9.75
N LEU A 648 -28.62 15.70 -8.80
CA LEU A 648 -27.50 15.43 -7.88
C LEU A 648 -27.69 14.13 -7.08
N ALA A 649 -28.93 13.83 -6.66
CA ALA A 649 -29.24 12.61 -5.92
C ALA A 649 -29.19 11.32 -6.75
N ARG A 650 -29.29 11.44 -8.10
CA ARG A 650 -29.16 10.33 -9.05
C ARG A 650 -27.71 10.13 -9.49
N SER A 651 -27.01 11.22 -9.84
CA SER A 651 -25.59 11.16 -10.25
C SER A 651 -24.66 10.91 -9.07
N TYR A 652 -24.96 11.44 -7.88
CA TYR A 652 -24.11 11.36 -6.69
C TYR A 652 -24.81 10.63 -5.52
N PRO A 653 -25.14 9.34 -5.68
CA PRO A 653 -25.93 8.59 -4.70
C PRO A 653 -25.15 8.27 -3.42
N CYS A 654 -23.81 8.36 -3.42
CA CYS A 654 -23.03 8.28 -2.17
C CYS A 654 -23.17 9.57 -1.36
N TRP A 655 -22.86 10.72 -1.98
CA TRP A 655 -23.09 12.06 -1.42
C TRP A 655 -24.48 12.21 -0.82
N TYR A 656 -25.56 11.95 -1.57
CA TYR A 656 -26.93 12.13 -1.06
C TYR A 656 -27.24 11.26 0.18
N ARG A 657 -26.80 9.98 0.17
CA ARG A 657 -26.92 9.11 1.35
C ARG A 657 -26.15 9.69 2.54
N SER A 658 -24.92 10.15 2.30
CA SER A 658 -24.04 10.70 3.31
C SER A 658 -24.58 12.00 3.93
N ARG A 659 -25.10 12.93 3.12
CA ARG A 659 -25.76 14.15 3.61
C ARG A 659 -26.97 13.83 4.47
N ARG A 660 -27.83 12.91 4.01
CA ARG A 660 -29.02 12.50 4.77
C ARG A 660 -28.66 11.84 6.11
N ALA A 661 -27.60 11.02 6.16
CA ALA A 661 -27.10 10.42 7.40
C ALA A 661 -26.57 11.49 8.37
N LEU A 662 -25.82 12.48 7.87
CA LEU A 662 -25.28 13.58 8.67
C LEU A 662 -26.40 14.46 9.25
N VAL A 663 -27.42 14.83 8.46
CA VAL A 663 -28.62 15.54 8.94
C VAL A 663 -29.34 14.76 10.04
N PHE A 664 -29.51 13.44 9.87
CA PHE A 664 -30.12 12.62 10.93
C PHE A 664 -29.27 12.54 12.21
N ARG A 665 -27.92 12.56 12.11
CA ARG A 665 -27.05 12.64 13.30
C ARG A 665 -27.20 14.01 13.98
N TYR A 666 -27.06 15.10 13.23
CA TYR A 666 -27.20 16.47 13.72
C TYR A 666 -28.52 16.69 14.47
N LEU A 667 -29.65 16.38 13.83
CA LEU A 667 -30.98 16.50 14.43
C LEU A 667 -31.14 15.63 15.68
N ARG A 668 -30.54 14.44 15.71
CA ARG A 668 -30.56 13.54 16.88
C ARG A 668 -29.73 14.12 18.03
N THR A 669 -28.55 14.65 17.76
CA THR A 669 -27.65 15.25 18.75
C THR A 669 -28.25 16.52 19.34
N VAL A 670 -28.72 17.45 18.50
CA VAL A 670 -29.39 18.69 18.95
C VAL A 670 -30.62 18.38 19.80
N ARG A 671 -31.42 17.35 19.43
CA ARG A 671 -32.57 16.93 20.26
C ARG A 671 -32.18 16.28 21.59
N PHE A 672 -30.99 15.67 21.71
CA PHE A 672 -30.47 15.24 23.01
C PHE A 672 -29.95 16.42 23.83
N LEU A 673 -29.17 17.34 23.21
CA LEU A 673 -28.67 18.55 23.84
C LEU A 673 -29.81 19.39 24.44
N LEU A 674 -30.78 19.79 23.62
CA LEU A 674 -31.90 20.63 24.06
C LEU A 674 -32.69 19.96 25.19
N ARG A 675 -33.00 18.66 25.07
CA ARG A 675 -33.67 17.91 26.13
C ARG A 675 -32.85 17.84 27.43
N ARG A 676 -31.53 17.66 27.35
CA ARG A 676 -30.66 17.63 28.54
C ARG A 676 -30.59 19.00 29.21
N VAL A 677 -30.42 20.08 28.45
CA VAL A 677 -30.48 21.45 28.97
C VAL A 677 -31.84 21.73 29.64
N GLU A 678 -32.96 21.39 29.00
CA GLU A 678 -34.31 21.52 29.56
C GLU A 678 -34.47 20.76 30.90
N GLN A 679 -33.90 19.55 31.00
CA GLN A 679 -33.96 18.72 32.20
C GLN A 679 -33.02 19.18 33.32
N ASP A 680 -31.88 19.78 32.96
CA ASP A 680 -30.80 20.11 33.89
C ASP A 680 -30.75 21.60 34.28
N THR A 681 -31.61 22.49 33.76
CA THR A 681 -31.64 23.93 34.12
C THR A 681 -31.56 24.17 35.63
N ASP A 682 -32.35 23.43 36.42
CA ASP A 682 -32.36 23.50 37.90
C ASP A 682 -31.03 23.11 38.54
N LEU A 683 -30.20 22.30 37.88
CA LEU A 683 -28.86 21.90 38.32
C LEU A 683 -27.80 22.89 37.82
N ILE A 684 -27.92 23.37 36.58
CA ILE A 684 -27.06 24.38 35.97
C ILE A 684 -27.13 25.69 36.77
N GLN A 685 -28.33 26.16 37.13
CA GLN A 685 -28.53 27.35 37.98
C GLN A 685 -27.94 27.18 39.39
N ARG A 686 -27.87 25.96 39.93
CA ARG A 686 -27.21 25.69 41.23
C ARG A 686 -25.69 25.56 41.11
N ALA A 687 -25.17 25.05 40.00
CA ALA A 687 -23.74 24.91 39.77
C ALA A 687 -23.08 26.25 39.40
N PHE A 688 -23.66 26.99 38.46
CA PHE A 688 -23.03 28.16 37.83
C PHE A 688 -23.75 29.49 38.08
N GLY A 689 -24.89 29.47 38.78
CA GLY A 689 -25.71 30.66 39.04
C GLY A 689 -25.48 31.31 40.40
N GLU A 690 -24.76 30.68 41.33
CA GLU A 690 -24.42 31.30 42.61
C GLU A 690 -23.39 32.43 42.41
N GLY A 691 -23.74 33.64 42.87
CA GLY A 691 -22.90 34.84 42.74
C GLY A 691 -23.10 35.66 41.45
N SER A 692 -23.93 35.21 40.50
CA SER A 692 -24.28 36.02 39.32
C SER A 692 -25.39 37.02 39.64
N GLU A 693 -25.32 38.24 39.10
CA GLU A 693 -26.41 39.24 39.20
C GLU A 693 -27.65 38.85 38.39
N ASN A 694 -27.53 37.93 37.43
CA ASN A 694 -28.61 37.48 36.55
C ASN A 694 -28.80 35.96 36.62
N PRO A 695 -30.04 35.45 36.52
CA PRO A 695 -30.32 34.01 36.53
C PRO A 695 -29.95 33.33 35.20
N ILE A 696 -29.58 32.06 35.28
CA ILE A 696 -29.48 31.13 34.15
C ILE A 696 -30.90 30.61 33.88
N ASP A 697 -31.67 31.41 33.15
CA ASP A 697 -33.07 31.18 32.78
C ASP A 697 -33.16 30.35 31.47
N ALA A 698 -33.81 30.83 30.42
CA ALA A 698 -33.88 30.11 29.15
C ALA A 698 -32.60 30.28 28.30
N LEU A 699 -32.34 29.24 27.50
CA LEU A 699 -31.28 29.19 26.49
C LEU A 699 -31.62 30.12 25.32
N ALA A 700 -30.76 31.08 25.03
CA ALA A 700 -30.97 32.08 23.98
C ALA A 700 -30.30 31.69 22.64
N ASP A 701 -29.15 31.01 22.71
CA ASP A 701 -28.33 30.70 21.55
C ASP A 701 -27.42 29.47 21.79
N ILE A 702 -27.05 28.78 20.71
CA ILE A 702 -26.07 27.68 20.71
C ILE A 702 -25.04 27.95 19.61
N ASN A 703 -23.78 28.11 20.02
CA ASN A 703 -22.66 28.19 19.11
C ASN A 703 -21.93 26.84 19.05
N PHE A 704 -21.58 26.43 17.84
CA PHE A 704 -20.89 25.17 17.56
C PHE A 704 -19.39 25.45 17.46
N PHE A 705 -18.57 24.70 18.19
CA PHE A 705 -17.12 24.79 18.03
C PHE A 705 -16.74 24.18 16.67
N SER A 706 -16.40 25.04 15.70
CA SER A 706 -16.51 24.76 14.26
C SER A 706 -15.39 23.87 13.68
N HIS A 707 -14.73 23.07 14.50
CA HIS A 707 -13.55 22.28 14.14
C HIS A 707 -13.66 20.81 14.56
N HIS A 708 -13.57 19.95 13.54
CA HIS A 708 -13.63 18.49 13.58
C HIS A 708 -15.03 17.87 13.81
N HIS A 709 -15.16 16.59 13.50
CA HIS A 709 -16.45 15.86 13.43
C HIS A 709 -17.09 15.58 14.81
N GLU A 710 -16.49 16.08 15.88
CA GLU A 710 -16.93 15.91 17.25
C GLU A 710 -18.15 16.81 17.55
N TYR A 711 -19.35 16.37 17.10
CA TYR A 711 -20.65 16.91 17.52
C TYR A 711 -20.93 16.60 19.01
N SER A 712 -19.99 16.97 19.87
CA SER A 712 -19.95 16.65 21.30
C SER A 712 -19.69 17.88 22.17
N VAL A 713 -19.14 18.99 21.63
CA VAL A 713 -18.84 20.21 22.40
C VAL A 713 -19.64 21.40 21.86
N PHE A 714 -20.37 22.08 22.75
CA PHE A 714 -21.33 23.12 22.39
C PHE A 714 -21.23 24.31 23.36
N LEU A 715 -21.18 25.53 22.84
CA LEU A 715 -21.22 26.76 23.63
C LEU A 715 -22.69 27.20 23.76
N LEU A 716 -23.20 27.16 24.99
CA LEU A 716 -24.55 27.55 25.35
C LEU A 716 -24.53 29.00 25.85
N THR A 717 -25.39 29.85 25.29
CA THR A 717 -25.59 31.24 25.76
C THR A 717 -27.01 31.41 26.26
N PHE A 718 -27.18 31.93 27.48
CA PHE A 718 -28.48 32.12 28.12
C PHE A 718 -28.99 33.57 27.98
N ASN A 719 -30.27 33.79 28.26
CA ASN A 719 -30.97 35.08 28.04
C ASN A 719 -30.28 36.33 28.61
N TYR A 720 -29.47 36.19 29.67
CA TYR A 720 -28.77 37.31 30.31
C TYR A 720 -27.26 37.34 30.01
N GLY A 721 -26.81 36.61 28.98
CA GLY A 721 -25.45 36.64 28.45
C GLY A 721 -24.46 35.67 29.12
N GLN A 722 -24.89 34.87 30.10
CA GLN A 722 -24.04 33.82 30.67
C GLN A 722 -23.71 32.77 29.60
N LYS A 723 -22.47 32.28 29.62
CA LYS A 723 -21.94 31.28 28.69
C LYS A 723 -21.48 30.04 29.44
N LEU A 724 -21.82 28.85 28.93
CA LEU A 724 -21.33 27.56 29.44
C LEU A 724 -20.96 26.62 28.29
N VAL A 725 -19.99 25.73 28.50
CA VAL A 725 -19.63 24.71 27.52
C VAL A 725 -20.22 23.36 27.95
N TYR A 726 -21.17 22.85 27.16
CA TYR A 726 -21.68 21.48 27.32
C TYR A 726 -20.80 20.51 26.54
N LYS A 727 -20.45 19.39 27.18
CA LYS A 727 -19.67 18.27 26.62
C LYS A 727 -20.48 16.97 26.71
N ALA A 728 -20.77 16.36 25.56
CA ALA A 728 -21.61 15.16 25.40
C ALA A 728 -20.87 13.83 25.67
N ARG A 729 -19.94 13.82 26.62
CA ARG A 729 -19.12 12.67 27.03
C ARG A 729 -19.00 12.62 28.54
N ASP A 730 -18.53 11.51 29.11
CA ASP A 730 -18.21 11.48 30.54
C ASP A 730 -17.20 12.60 30.89
N MET A 731 -17.52 13.36 31.94
CA MET A 731 -16.80 14.53 32.44
C MET A 731 -16.28 14.30 33.87
N ARG A 732 -16.55 13.14 34.47
CA ARG A 732 -16.14 12.85 35.85
C ARG A 732 -14.63 12.86 36.01
N LEU A 733 -13.88 12.41 34.99
CA LEU A 733 -12.42 12.45 35.00
C LEU A 733 -11.89 13.88 34.95
N ASP A 734 -12.39 14.73 34.04
CA ASP A 734 -12.04 16.15 33.98
C ASP A 734 -12.33 16.85 35.31
N CYS A 735 -13.50 16.61 35.91
CA CYS A 735 -13.87 17.16 37.20
C CYS A 735 -12.90 16.71 38.32
N ALA A 736 -12.50 15.43 38.32
CA ALA A 736 -11.54 14.91 39.29
C ALA A 736 -10.10 15.38 39.06
N LEU A 737 -9.71 15.72 37.82
CA LEU A 737 -8.36 16.18 37.48
C LEU A 737 -8.19 17.71 37.52
N THR A 738 -9.16 18.49 37.04
CA THR A 738 -9.06 19.96 36.92
C THR A 738 -10.15 20.74 37.68
N GLY A 739 -11.01 20.07 38.45
CA GLY A 739 -12.12 20.71 39.19
C GLY A 739 -11.70 21.71 40.28
N THR A 740 -12.59 22.63 40.65
CA THR A 740 -12.36 23.64 41.71
C THR A 740 -12.33 23.09 43.15
N SER A 741 -12.91 21.90 43.42
CA SER A 741 -12.92 21.31 44.77
C SER A 741 -12.88 19.78 44.73
N GLY A 742 -12.09 19.16 45.60
CA GLY A 742 -12.01 17.69 45.72
C GLY A 742 -11.34 17.01 44.51
N SER A 743 -10.62 17.79 43.69
CA SER A 743 -9.85 17.34 42.54
C SER A 743 -8.36 17.22 42.88
N VAL A 744 -7.63 16.49 42.05
CA VAL A 744 -6.18 16.36 42.13
C VAL A 744 -5.50 17.74 42.05
N VAL A 745 -5.90 18.60 41.09
CA VAL A 745 -5.33 19.96 40.99
C VAL A 745 -5.66 20.83 42.22
N SER A 746 -6.84 20.66 42.82
CA SER A 746 -7.21 21.43 44.01
C SER A 746 -6.37 21.04 45.24
N SER A 747 -5.80 19.83 45.26
CA SER A 747 -4.86 19.38 46.30
C SER A 747 -3.43 19.81 45.98
N VAL A 748 -2.98 19.68 44.72
CA VAL A 748 -1.68 20.21 44.27
C VAL A 748 -1.57 21.72 44.55
N ASN A 749 -2.63 22.49 44.29
CA ASN A 749 -2.70 23.93 44.61
C ASN A 749 -2.69 24.25 46.12
N GLN A 750 -2.86 23.26 47.02
CA GLN A 750 -2.68 23.43 48.47
C GLN A 750 -1.26 23.07 48.93
N TRP A 751 -0.52 22.27 48.15
CA TRP A 751 0.88 21.93 48.39
C TRP A 751 1.86 22.97 47.79
N LEU A 752 1.45 23.67 46.73
CA LEU A 752 2.21 24.75 46.09
C LEU A 752 2.23 26.04 46.91
N SER A 753 3.26 26.88 46.73
CA SER A 753 3.49 28.10 47.51
C SER A 753 3.60 29.38 46.68
N ASN A 754 4.18 29.33 45.47
CA ASN A 754 4.45 30.52 44.65
C ASN A 754 3.67 30.53 43.32
N VAL A 755 2.94 29.46 43.03
CA VAL A 755 2.25 29.24 41.75
C VAL A 755 0.94 28.46 41.97
N SER A 756 -0.04 28.67 41.09
CA SER A 756 -1.31 27.93 41.12
C SER A 756 -1.74 27.53 39.70
N ILE A 757 -2.18 26.30 39.55
CA ILE A 757 -2.66 25.74 38.28
C ILE A 757 -4.15 26.09 38.13
N GLY A 758 -4.56 26.48 36.93
CA GLY A 758 -5.95 26.86 36.65
C GLY A 758 -6.94 25.71 36.93
N THR A 759 -8.02 26.02 37.66
CA THR A 759 -9.08 25.06 38.00
C THR A 759 -10.41 25.45 37.34
N HIS A 760 -11.29 24.48 37.11
CA HIS A 760 -12.56 24.64 36.41
C HIS A 760 -13.77 24.24 37.25
N GLN A 761 -14.87 24.98 37.15
CA GLN A 761 -16.17 24.60 37.69
C GLN A 761 -16.90 23.66 36.71
N PHE A 762 -17.40 22.53 37.23
CA PHE A 762 -18.07 21.48 36.44
C PHE A 762 -19.43 21.10 37.03
N LEU A 763 -20.31 20.61 36.15
CA LEU A 763 -21.52 19.87 36.50
C LEU A 763 -21.53 18.56 35.70
N CYS A 764 -21.40 17.42 36.38
CA CYS A 764 -21.46 16.10 35.78
C CYS A 764 -22.88 15.52 35.89
N CYS A 765 -23.47 15.14 34.76
CA CYS A 765 -24.84 14.64 34.65
C CYS A 765 -24.88 13.21 34.09
N GLN A 766 -26.05 12.56 34.20
CA GLN A 766 -26.27 11.22 33.66
C GLN A 766 -27.74 11.00 33.26
N GLU A 767 -27.97 10.18 32.24
CA GLU A 767 -29.29 9.63 31.92
C GLU A 767 -29.21 8.13 31.57
N VAL A 768 -30.35 7.45 31.46
CA VAL A 768 -30.42 6.03 31.05
C VAL A 768 -30.96 5.94 29.63
N LEU A 769 -30.12 5.50 28.69
CA LEU A 769 -30.49 5.28 27.28
C LEU A 769 -30.41 3.80 26.92
N LYS A 770 -31.52 3.21 26.46
CA LYS A 770 -31.64 1.79 26.11
C LYS A 770 -31.22 0.81 27.22
N GLY A 771 -31.27 1.21 28.48
CA GLY A 771 -30.84 0.40 29.63
C GLY A 771 -29.34 0.48 29.95
N LYS A 772 -28.55 1.29 29.21
CA LYS A 772 -27.19 1.69 29.60
C LYS A 772 -27.23 3.08 30.24
N THR A 773 -26.45 3.31 31.29
CA THR A 773 -26.17 4.65 31.82
C THR A 773 -25.27 5.41 30.84
N VAL A 774 -25.55 6.70 30.66
CA VAL A 774 -24.80 7.59 29.77
C VAL A 774 -24.45 8.86 30.54
N HIS A 775 -23.16 9.19 30.60
CA HIS A 775 -22.65 10.40 31.24
C HIS A 775 -22.45 11.54 30.23
N TYR A 776 -22.62 12.77 30.71
CA TYR A 776 -22.37 14.03 30.00
C TYR A 776 -22.10 15.13 31.03
N GLY A 777 -21.75 16.35 30.62
CA GLY A 777 -21.63 17.44 31.58
C GLY A 777 -21.51 18.83 30.99
N TYR A 778 -21.37 19.78 31.90
CA TYR A 778 -21.19 21.21 31.63
C TYR A 778 -19.92 21.67 32.35
N VAL A 779 -19.20 22.62 31.75
CA VAL A 779 -18.06 23.34 32.33
C VAL A 779 -18.25 24.83 32.08
N GLU A 780 -17.68 25.68 32.94
CA GLU A 780 -17.67 27.13 32.72
C GLU A 780 -17.03 27.51 31.37
N TYR A 781 -17.40 28.67 30.84
CA TYR A 781 -16.77 29.23 29.65
C TYR A 781 -15.71 30.27 30.04
N LEU A 782 -14.45 30.02 29.67
CA LEU A 782 -13.37 31.01 29.77
C LEU A 782 -13.20 31.75 28.44
N ASP A 783 -13.20 33.08 28.49
CA ASP A 783 -13.09 33.95 27.32
C ASP A 783 -11.60 34.15 26.96
N GLY A 784 -11.07 33.30 26.09
CA GLY A 784 -9.71 33.43 25.56
C GLY A 784 -9.63 34.52 24.50
N SER A 785 -8.79 35.53 24.71
CA SER A 785 -8.68 36.71 23.85
C SER A 785 -8.28 36.35 22.41
N ASP A 786 -9.16 36.61 21.45
CA ASP A 786 -8.88 36.48 20.02
C ASP A 786 -7.91 37.57 19.49
N GLN A 787 -7.50 38.53 20.33
CA GLN A 787 -6.45 39.52 20.02
C GLN A 787 -5.10 39.19 20.69
N GLY A 788 -5.00 38.07 21.42
CA GLY A 788 -3.87 37.79 22.32
C GLY A 788 -3.97 38.56 23.64
N ILE A 789 -2.97 38.39 24.51
CA ILE A 789 -2.87 39.04 25.83
C ILE A 789 -1.57 39.83 25.89
N ASP A 790 -1.65 41.10 26.30
CA ASP A 790 -0.50 41.97 26.55
C ASP A 790 -0.25 42.01 28.07
N LEU A 791 0.92 41.57 28.52
CA LEU A 791 1.31 41.42 29.93
C LEU A 791 2.46 42.36 30.26
N SER A 792 2.54 42.87 31.49
CA SER A 792 3.78 43.48 31.99
C SER A 792 4.85 42.41 32.28
N GLU A 793 6.13 42.79 32.31
CA GLU A 793 7.25 41.88 32.63
C GLU A 793 7.05 41.03 33.90
N ASN A 794 6.36 41.54 34.94
CA ASN A 794 6.02 40.78 36.15
C ASN A 794 4.89 39.75 35.93
N GLU A 795 3.86 40.12 35.18
CA GLU A 795 2.74 39.21 34.85
C GLU A 795 3.19 38.12 33.89
N ALA A 796 4.10 38.44 32.96
CA ALA A 796 4.77 37.47 32.10
C ALA A 796 5.59 36.45 32.91
N ALA A 797 6.38 36.89 33.90
CA ALA A 797 7.12 35.98 34.77
C ALA A 797 6.19 35.00 35.51
N GLN A 798 5.08 35.50 36.08
CA GLN A 798 4.10 34.63 36.75
C GLN A 798 3.36 33.71 35.77
N TYR A 799 3.03 34.17 34.57
CA TYR A 799 2.41 33.37 33.50
C TYR A 799 3.32 32.22 33.05
N TYR A 800 4.62 32.47 32.83
CA TYR A 800 5.56 31.43 32.43
C TYR A 800 5.88 30.45 33.58
N ARG A 801 5.93 30.93 34.83
CA ARG A 801 5.97 30.08 36.04
C ARG A 801 4.74 29.16 36.12
N GLN A 802 3.56 29.71 35.86
CA GLN A 802 2.29 28.99 35.88
C GLN A 802 2.18 27.98 34.73
N SER A 803 2.69 28.33 33.54
CA SER A 803 2.81 27.41 32.40
C SER A 803 3.78 26.26 32.69
N GLY A 804 4.91 26.51 33.35
CA GLY A 804 5.86 25.47 33.79
C GLY A 804 5.29 24.53 34.85
N ALA A 805 4.51 25.06 35.80
CA ALA A 805 3.78 24.24 36.78
C ALA A 805 2.72 23.34 36.10
N LEU A 806 1.94 23.90 35.17
CA LEU A 806 0.97 23.14 34.39
C LEU A 806 1.64 22.08 33.49
N MET A 807 2.83 22.37 32.94
CA MET A 807 3.65 21.43 32.17
C MET A 807 4.06 20.21 33.00
N ALA A 808 4.52 20.41 34.24
CA ALA A 808 4.82 19.32 35.17
C ALA A 808 3.57 18.48 35.50
N TYR A 809 2.44 19.13 35.77
CA TYR A 809 1.19 18.47 36.12
C TYR A 809 0.63 17.61 34.96
N VAL A 810 0.64 18.16 33.75
CA VAL A 810 0.33 17.46 32.49
C VAL A 810 1.20 16.22 32.31
N LEU A 811 2.50 16.36 32.53
CA LEU A 811 3.47 15.30 32.34
C LEU A 811 3.31 14.15 33.35
N LEU A 812 3.13 14.48 34.63
CA LEU A 812 2.94 13.50 35.70
C LEU A 812 1.60 12.75 35.58
N LEU A 813 0.54 13.42 35.11
CA LEU A 813 -0.72 12.77 34.73
C LEU A 813 -0.65 12.00 33.40
N GLY A 814 0.41 12.18 32.61
CA GLY A 814 0.55 11.55 31.29
C GLY A 814 -0.53 11.97 30.29
N VAL A 815 -0.86 13.27 30.23
CA VAL A 815 -1.88 13.79 29.30
C VAL A 815 -1.32 13.91 27.89
N ALA A 816 -1.86 13.13 26.94
CA ALA A 816 -1.51 13.18 25.51
C ALA A 816 -2.45 14.09 24.68
N ASP A 817 -2.15 14.26 23.39
CA ASP A 817 -3.00 14.97 22.41
C ASP A 817 -3.33 16.43 22.81
N LEU A 818 -2.39 17.12 23.47
CA LEU A 818 -2.53 18.56 23.75
C LEU A 818 -2.17 19.38 22.51
N HIS A 819 -3.12 20.23 22.11
CA HIS A 819 -2.96 21.23 21.07
C HIS A 819 -3.70 22.53 21.48
N GLN A 820 -3.76 23.52 20.59
CA GLN A 820 -4.19 24.89 20.90
C GLN A 820 -5.67 25.05 21.29
N HIS A 821 -6.44 23.96 21.44
CA HIS A 821 -7.83 23.95 21.90
C HIS A 821 -8.04 23.26 23.26
N ASN A 822 -7.12 22.40 23.69
CA ASN A 822 -7.17 21.77 25.03
C ASN A 822 -6.81 22.78 26.12
N MET A 823 -6.23 23.93 25.74
CA MET A 823 -5.76 24.99 26.61
C MET A 823 -6.25 26.36 26.13
N ILE A 824 -6.48 27.29 27.05
CA ILE A 824 -6.73 28.72 26.80
C ILE A 824 -5.97 29.55 27.82
N SER A 825 -5.42 30.69 27.39
CA SER A 825 -4.94 31.74 28.29
C SER A 825 -6.07 32.74 28.60
N HIS A 826 -6.34 32.96 29.89
CA HIS A 826 -7.41 33.84 30.38
C HIS A 826 -6.92 34.57 31.65
N ASN A 827 -7.13 35.89 31.73
CA ASN A 827 -6.70 36.74 32.86
C ASN A 827 -5.24 36.51 33.34
N GLY A 828 -4.30 36.35 32.40
CA GLY A 828 -2.88 36.16 32.72
C GLY A 828 -2.50 34.76 33.24
N MET A 829 -3.36 33.76 33.12
CA MET A 829 -3.08 32.36 33.45
C MET A 829 -3.51 31.40 32.34
N MET A 830 -2.82 30.26 32.22
CA MET A 830 -3.15 29.19 31.26
C MET A 830 -3.97 28.08 31.94
N TYR A 831 -5.06 27.67 31.30
CA TYR A 831 -6.01 26.67 31.82
C TYR A 831 -6.03 25.40 30.97
N LEU A 832 -6.20 24.23 31.60
CA LEU A 832 -6.33 22.93 30.94
C LEU A 832 -7.80 22.49 30.89
N ILE A 833 -8.43 22.77 29.75
CA ILE A 833 -9.88 22.65 29.53
C ILE A 833 -10.31 21.22 29.18
N ASP A 834 -9.39 20.41 28.62
CA ASP A 834 -9.75 19.10 28.05
C ASP A 834 -8.71 17.99 28.38
N PRO A 835 -8.51 17.67 29.68
CA PRO A 835 -7.60 16.61 30.15
C PRO A 835 -8.09 15.17 29.85
N LYS A 836 -8.96 15.01 28.83
CA LYS A 836 -9.65 13.75 28.46
C LYS A 836 -8.70 12.59 28.15
N THR A 837 -7.47 12.90 27.79
CA THR A 837 -6.36 12.02 27.35
C THR A 837 -5.26 11.90 28.40
N ALA A 838 -5.55 12.20 29.67
CA ALA A 838 -4.74 11.80 30.82
C ALA A 838 -4.48 10.28 30.82
N PHE A 839 -3.53 9.82 31.62
CA PHE A 839 -3.22 8.39 31.75
C PHE A 839 -2.92 7.73 30.39
N HIS A 840 -2.16 8.42 29.53
CA HIS A 840 -1.68 7.86 28.28
C HIS A 840 -0.39 7.06 28.50
N ARG A 841 -0.47 5.73 28.38
CA ARG A 841 0.60 4.78 28.72
C ARG A 841 1.96 5.12 28.07
N ARG A 842 1.95 5.53 26.78
CA ARG A 842 3.14 6.01 26.04
C ARG A 842 3.88 7.17 26.75
N CYS A 843 3.15 8.14 27.30
CA CYS A 843 3.75 9.28 28.01
C CYS A 843 4.45 8.82 29.30
N HIS A 844 3.76 7.99 30.10
CA HIS A 844 4.33 7.45 31.35
C HIS A 844 5.50 6.50 31.09
N GLN A 845 5.46 5.65 30.06
CA GLN A 845 6.58 4.75 29.74
C GLN A 845 7.82 5.51 29.28
N ARG A 846 7.67 6.53 28.43
CA ARG A 846 8.76 7.43 28.06
C ARG A 846 9.33 8.17 29.28
N LEU A 847 8.47 8.74 30.12
CA LEU A 847 8.87 9.44 31.36
C LEU A 847 9.62 8.51 32.33
N LEU A 848 9.16 7.27 32.44
CA LEU A 848 9.78 6.25 33.29
C LEU A 848 11.17 5.84 32.77
N ASN A 849 11.36 5.78 31.45
CA ASN A 849 12.65 5.53 30.84
C ASN A 849 13.60 6.74 30.99
N GLU A 850 13.08 7.96 30.86
CA GLU A 850 13.82 9.20 31.15
C GLU A 850 14.27 9.30 32.61
N LEU A 851 13.43 8.89 33.56
CA LEU A 851 13.77 8.84 34.99
C LEU A 851 14.81 7.73 35.29
N LYS A 852 14.70 6.58 34.62
CA LYS A 852 15.62 5.44 34.82
C LYS A 852 17.00 5.66 34.17
N GLN A 853 17.09 6.39 33.05
CA GLN A 853 18.36 6.68 32.35
C GLN A 853 18.42 8.12 31.76
N PRO A 854 18.48 9.18 32.60
CA PRO A 854 18.41 10.57 32.13
C PRO A 854 19.46 10.96 31.09
N GLU A 855 20.66 10.40 31.18
CA GLU A 855 21.79 10.73 30.30
C GLU A 855 21.67 10.11 28.90
N ILE A 856 20.79 9.12 28.72
CA ILE A 856 20.63 8.34 27.49
C ILE A 856 19.30 8.66 26.79
N ALA A 857 18.23 8.91 27.56
CA ALA A 857 16.89 9.11 27.00
C ALA A 857 16.80 10.29 26.01
N PHE A 858 17.54 11.37 26.26
CA PHE A 858 17.55 12.56 25.39
C PHE A 858 18.58 12.51 24.24
N LEU A 859 19.19 11.34 23.94
CA LEU A 859 20.13 11.19 22.82
C LEU A 859 19.49 11.45 21.44
N ARG A 860 18.16 11.33 21.33
CA ARG A 860 17.39 11.68 20.11
C ARG A 860 16.94 13.15 20.10
N GLY A 861 17.29 13.94 21.12
CA GLY A 861 16.70 15.25 21.38
C GLY A 861 15.34 15.13 22.07
N LEU A 862 14.39 15.99 21.70
CA LEU A 862 13.00 15.91 22.19
C LEU A 862 12.10 14.97 21.37
N ASP A 863 12.50 14.63 20.14
CA ASP A 863 11.78 13.71 19.27
C ASP A 863 11.88 12.28 19.85
N GLY A 864 10.81 11.80 20.48
CA GLY A 864 10.80 10.58 21.30
C GLY A 864 10.63 10.80 22.81
N SER A 865 10.61 12.03 23.29
CA SER A 865 10.48 12.35 24.74
C SER A 865 9.07 12.18 25.28
N SER A 866 8.96 12.08 26.60
CA SER A 866 7.68 12.06 27.34
C SER A 866 6.87 13.32 27.10
N LEU A 867 7.51 14.50 27.10
CA LEU A 867 6.83 15.78 26.91
C LEU A 867 6.44 16.03 25.44
N GLU A 868 7.20 15.54 24.45
CA GLU A 868 6.72 15.47 23.05
C GLU A 868 5.44 14.65 22.95
N ALA A 869 5.37 13.49 23.59
CA ALA A 869 4.17 12.66 23.59
C ALA A 869 2.94 13.33 24.25
N THR A 870 3.13 14.36 25.09
CA THR A 870 1.99 15.16 25.60
C THR A 870 1.40 16.09 24.55
N GLY A 871 2.21 16.59 23.61
CA GLY A 871 1.87 17.65 22.66
C GLY A 871 2.06 19.09 23.19
N PHE A 872 2.41 19.29 24.47
CA PHE A 872 2.47 20.61 25.13
C PHE A 872 3.32 21.64 24.37
N PHE A 873 4.46 21.22 23.80
CA PHE A 873 5.33 22.08 22.99
C PHE A 873 4.65 22.72 21.77
N HIS A 874 3.70 22.03 21.14
CA HIS A 874 3.00 22.54 19.97
C HIS A 874 2.06 23.71 20.31
N VAL A 875 1.69 23.87 21.59
CA VAL A 875 0.95 25.03 22.10
C VAL A 875 1.85 26.29 22.15
N TRP A 876 3.17 26.13 22.32
CA TRP A 876 4.14 27.24 22.28
C TRP A 876 4.68 27.54 20.87
N GLN A 877 4.91 26.54 20.02
CA GLN A 877 5.35 26.76 18.62
C GLN A 877 4.20 27.25 17.71
N GLY A 878 3.05 26.57 17.78
CA GLY A 878 2.07 26.54 16.71
C GLY A 878 0.95 27.56 16.86
N PHE A 879 1.10 28.73 16.25
CA PHE A 879 0.07 29.77 16.18
C PHE A 879 -1.02 29.53 15.11
N HIS A 880 -1.18 28.30 14.61
CA HIS A 880 -2.10 27.97 13.53
C HIS A 880 -2.51 26.49 13.54
N MET A 881 -3.67 26.18 12.95
CA MET A 881 -4.22 24.82 12.84
C MET A 881 -4.57 24.48 11.39
N ALA A 882 -4.19 23.27 10.97
CA ALA A 882 -4.64 22.68 9.71
C ALA A 882 -6.07 22.11 9.85
N SER A 883 -6.97 22.55 9.00
CA SER A 883 -8.31 21.98 8.84
C SER A 883 -8.49 21.40 7.44
N PHE A 884 -9.10 20.23 7.31
CA PHE A 884 -9.34 19.62 5.98
C PHE A 884 -10.59 20.23 5.33
N ASN A 885 -10.46 20.67 4.08
CA ASN A 885 -11.59 21.22 3.33
C ASN A 885 -12.53 20.09 2.86
N HIS A 886 -13.79 20.14 3.30
CA HIS A 886 -14.83 19.20 2.86
C HIS A 886 -15.34 19.44 1.42
N SER A 887 -14.86 20.52 0.78
CA SER A 887 -15.06 20.83 -0.63
C SER A 887 -13.70 21.18 -1.26
N PRO A 888 -13.09 20.31 -2.07
CA PRO A 888 -11.97 20.67 -2.94
C PRO A 888 -12.32 21.68 -4.06
N VAL A 889 -13.55 22.22 -4.10
CA VAL A 889 -13.93 23.35 -4.97
C VAL A 889 -14.29 24.59 -4.14
N ARG A 890 -13.81 25.76 -4.57
CA ARG A 890 -14.13 27.10 -4.03
C ARG A 890 -14.71 28.01 -5.11
N LEU A 891 -15.50 28.99 -4.69
CA LEU A 891 -16.04 30.04 -5.56
C LEU A 891 -15.17 31.31 -5.43
N VAL A 892 -14.61 31.78 -6.54
CA VAL A 892 -13.78 33.01 -6.59
C VAL A 892 -14.29 33.89 -7.73
N ASN A 893 -14.74 35.11 -7.42
CA ASN A 893 -15.21 36.12 -8.38
C ASN A 893 -16.32 35.67 -9.37
N GLY A 894 -17.00 34.55 -9.11
CA GLY A 894 -18.02 33.97 -10.00
C GLY A 894 -17.55 32.74 -10.79
N GLU A 895 -16.30 32.32 -10.63
CA GLU A 895 -15.75 31.09 -11.21
C GLU A 895 -15.57 30.01 -10.13
N LEU A 896 -15.83 28.76 -10.50
CA LEU A 896 -15.50 27.60 -9.67
C LEU A 896 -14.04 27.19 -9.93
N LEU A 897 -13.22 27.22 -8.88
CA LEU A 897 -11.79 26.87 -8.92
C LEU A 897 -11.49 25.78 -7.89
N ASP A 898 -10.45 25.01 -8.12
CA ASP A 898 -9.97 24.05 -7.13
C ASP A 898 -9.46 24.77 -5.85
N ALA A 899 -9.65 24.08 -4.72
CA ALA A 899 -9.23 24.46 -3.39
C ALA A 899 -8.27 23.42 -2.82
N GLU A 900 -7.30 23.86 -2.03
CA GLU A 900 -6.37 22.97 -1.34
C GLU A 900 -7.12 22.02 -0.40
N ARG A 901 -6.64 20.77 -0.24
CA ARG A 901 -7.27 19.78 0.66
C ARG A 901 -7.19 20.19 2.15
N GLN A 902 -6.27 21.09 2.50
CA GLN A 902 -6.15 21.66 3.84
C GLN A 902 -6.20 23.19 3.76
N THR A 903 -6.75 23.84 4.78
CA THR A 903 -6.61 25.28 5.03
C THR A 903 -6.11 25.50 6.43
N PHE A 904 -5.16 26.43 6.57
CA PHE A 904 -4.61 26.83 7.86
C PHE A 904 -5.35 28.05 8.40
N LYS A 905 -5.76 28.01 9.67
CA LYS A 905 -6.31 29.16 10.39
C LYS A 905 -5.38 29.54 11.54
N PRO A 906 -5.09 30.84 11.79
CA PRO A 906 -4.33 31.25 12.96
C PRO A 906 -5.13 30.98 14.25
N VAL A 907 -4.44 30.64 15.33
CA VAL A 907 -5.01 30.51 16.68
C VAL A 907 -4.32 31.53 17.59
N LEU A 908 -5.05 32.58 17.94
CA LEU A 908 -4.51 33.77 18.62
C LEU A 908 -4.65 33.73 20.15
N LYS A 909 -5.36 32.73 20.68
CA LYS A 909 -5.68 32.57 22.13
C LYS A 909 -4.47 32.27 23.03
N HIS A 910 -3.31 32.06 22.42
CA HIS A 910 -2.01 31.84 23.06
C HIS A 910 -0.96 32.89 22.65
N LEU A 911 -1.34 33.92 21.88
CA LEU A 911 -0.46 35.02 21.52
C LEU A 911 -0.25 35.92 22.74
N VAL A 912 1.00 35.98 23.20
CA VAL A 912 1.41 36.82 24.34
C VAL A 912 2.30 37.95 23.83
N SER A 913 1.96 39.17 24.23
CA SER A 913 2.85 40.33 24.16
C SER A 913 3.35 40.67 25.56
N ILE A 914 4.56 41.24 25.63
CA ILE A 914 5.22 41.62 26.88
C ILE A 914 5.62 43.08 26.73
N ASP A 915 4.96 43.95 27.50
CA ASP A 915 5.04 45.42 27.39
C ASP A 915 4.91 45.91 25.93
N GLY A 916 3.98 45.31 25.17
CA GLY A 916 3.69 45.60 23.76
C GLY A 916 4.56 44.88 22.73
N VAL A 917 5.60 44.12 23.13
CA VAL A 917 6.44 43.32 22.22
C VAL A 917 5.88 41.91 22.09
N SER A 918 5.47 41.48 20.89
CA SER A 918 4.87 40.16 20.70
C SER A 918 5.89 39.02 20.75
N CYS A 919 5.50 37.86 21.27
CA CYS A 919 6.35 36.66 21.30
C CYS A 919 6.74 36.13 19.90
N LEU A 920 6.14 36.65 18.82
CA LEU A 920 6.51 36.36 17.43
C LEU A 920 7.74 37.15 16.95
N GLU A 921 8.21 38.14 17.71
CA GLU A 921 9.36 39.00 17.37
C GLU A 921 10.56 38.76 18.29
N VAL A 922 10.32 38.33 19.53
CA VAL A 922 11.35 37.98 20.52
C VAL A 922 10.91 36.71 21.23
N ASN A 923 11.79 35.70 21.32
CA ASN A 923 11.52 34.49 22.07
C ASN A 923 11.42 34.80 23.58
N PRO A 924 10.27 34.57 24.24
CA PRO A 924 10.12 34.85 25.67
C PRO A 924 11.04 33.97 26.54
N MET A 925 11.45 32.81 26.06
CA MET A 925 12.28 31.87 26.83
C MET A 925 13.69 32.42 27.13
N ASP A 926 14.21 33.33 26.29
CA ASP A 926 15.48 34.03 26.53
C ASP A 926 15.49 34.84 27.84
N ARG A 927 14.31 35.15 28.39
CA ARG A 927 14.14 35.83 29.69
C ARG A 927 13.51 34.94 30.75
N PHE A 928 12.42 34.25 30.41
CA PHE A 928 11.53 33.60 31.38
C PHE A 928 11.73 32.08 31.53
N PHE A 929 12.74 31.48 30.89
CA PHE A 929 13.07 30.05 31.09
C PHE A 929 13.27 29.68 32.57
N GLY A 930 13.87 30.59 33.37
CA GLY A 930 14.05 30.38 34.81
C GLY A 930 12.73 30.28 35.60
N ASP A 931 11.70 31.02 35.17
CA ASP A 931 10.35 30.95 35.76
C ASP A 931 9.65 29.63 35.39
N VAL A 932 9.71 29.23 34.11
CA VAL A 932 9.19 27.93 33.64
C VAL A 932 9.81 26.78 34.44
N LEU A 933 11.14 26.76 34.56
CA LEU A 933 11.85 25.73 35.32
C LEU A 933 11.51 25.78 36.81
N SER A 934 11.34 26.98 37.40
CA SER A 934 10.95 27.13 38.81
C SER A 934 9.55 26.55 39.06
N GLY A 935 8.57 26.85 38.21
CA GLY A 935 7.20 26.32 38.36
C GLY A 935 7.13 24.80 38.15
N PHE A 936 7.86 24.27 37.16
CA PHE A 936 7.99 22.84 36.92
C PHE A 936 8.59 22.12 38.13
N THR A 937 9.68 22.64 38.68
CA THR A 937 10.40 22.05 39.81
C THR A 937 9.57 22.12 41.10
N GLU A 938 8.79 23.18 41.33
CA GLU A 938 7.90 23.31 42.48
C GLU A 938 6.84 22.19 42.48
N VAL A 939 6.13 21.98 41.35
CA VAL A 939 5.13 20.91 41.21
C VAL A 939 5.74 19.51 41.38
N VAL A 940 6.87 19.23 40.73
CA VAL A 940 7.54 17.92 40.85
C VAL A 940 7.98 17.65 42.29
N THR A 941 8.48 18.67 43.00
CA THR A 941 8.92 18.51 44.40
C THR A 941 7.73 18.33 45.34
N SER A 942 6.71 19.20 45.26
CA SER A 942 5.51 19.11 46.10
C SER A 942 4.77 17.78 45.94
N ILE A 943 4.70 17.23 44.72
CA ILE A 943 4.06 15.92 44.46
C ILE A 943 4.90 14.75 45.02
N VAL A 944 6.23 14.86 45.08
CA VAL A 944 7.08 13.85 45.73
C VAL A 944 6.97 13.91 47.25
N GLU A 945 6.89 15.12 47.83
CA GLU A 945 6.68 15.30 49.27
C GLU A 945 5.31 14.77 49.74
N HIS A 946 4.30 14.80 48.87
CA HIS A 946 2.93 14.32 49.13
C HIS A 946 2.58 13.05 48.32
N ALA A 947 3.58 12.23 47.95
CA ALA A 947 3.43 11.15 46.97
C ALA A 947 2.40 10.08 47.34
N ASP A 948 2.17 9.83 48.64
CA ASP A 948 1.15 8.87 49.10
C ASP A 948 -0.27 9.45 49.00
N GLU A 949 -0.48 10.74 49.32
CA GLU A 949 -1.77 11.43 49.13
C GLU A 949 -2.12 11.51 47.63
N PHE A 950 -1.14 11.89 46.80
CA PHE A 950 -1.30 11.92 45.33
C PHE A 950 -1.62 10.53 44.77
N ARG A 951 -0.93 9.46 45.24
CA ARG A 951 -1.23 8.08 44.83
C ARG A 951 -2.62 7.62 45.25
N GLU A 952 -3.08 7.97 46.45
CA GLU A 952 -4.44 7.63 46.92
C GLU A 952 -5.50 8.30 46.03
N GLN A 953 -5.33 9.59 45.71
CA GLN A 953 -6.25 10.32 44.83
C GLN A 953 -6.31 9.73 43.43
N LEU A 954 -5.16 9.41 42.81
CA LEU A 954 -5.12 8.76 41.49
C LEU A 954 -5.73 7.34 41.52
N SER A 955 -5.51 6.58 42.60
CA SER A 955 -6.12 5.26 42.78
C SER A 955 -7.64 5.34 42.92
N GLY A 956 -8.16 6.43 43.49
CA GLY A 956 -9.60 6.74 43.55
C GLY A 956 -10.27 6.97 42.19
N LEU A 957 -9.49 7.10 41.10
CA LEU A 957 -10.00 7.25 39.74
C LEU A 957 -10.23 5.90 39.02
N ALA A 958 -9.99 4.76 39.67
CA ALA A 958 -10.25 3.45 39.07
C ALA A 958 -11.71 3.31 38.59
N GLY A 959 -11.91 2.78 37.38
CA GLY A 959 -13.22 2.71 36.71
C GLY A 959 -13.71 4.03 36.09
N TYR A 960 -12.92 5.11 36.13
CA TYR A 960 -13.22 6.32 35.36
C TYR A 960 -12.86 6.12 33.88
N GLN A 961 -13.67 6.70 33.00
CA GLN A 961 -13.50 6.60 31.56
C GLN A 961 -12.49 7.64 31.08
N VAL A 962 -11.55 7.22 30.23
CA VAL A 962 -10.49 8.07 29.68
C VAL A 962 -10.39 7.87 28.16
N ARG A 963 -10.18 8.95 27.40
CA ARG A 963 -10.01 8.88 25.94
C ARG A 963 -8.65 8.29 25.63
N TYR A 964 -8.64 7.23 24.83
CA TYR A 964 -7.43 6.61 24.33
C TYR A 964 -7.22 7.01 22.86
N GLN A 965 -5.99 7.34 22.49
CA GLN A 965 -5.60 7.70 21.14
C GLN A 965 -4.69 6.61 20.57
N PRO A 966 -5.18 5.76 19.66
CA PRO A 966 -4.37 4.67 19.13
C PRO A 966 -3.25 5.15 18.23
N PHE A 967 -2.16 4.38 18.21
CA PHE A 967 -1.00 4.65 17.35
C PHE A 967 -1.30 4.28 15.89
N ILE A 968 -2.05 5.14 15.22
CA ILE A 968 -2.39 5.04 13.79
C ILE A 968 -2.10 6.34 13.07
N ASN A 969 -1.98 6.27 11.74
CA ASN A 969 -1.96 7.48 10.92
C ASN A 969 -3.37 8.12 10.89
N LEU A 970 -3.63 8.99 11.88
CA LEU A 970 -4.86 9.79 11.97
C LEU A 970 -5.06 10.73 10.78
N GLY A 971 -3.98 11.08 10.05
CA GLY A 971 -4.05 11.83 8.80
C GLY A 971 -4.77 11.03 7.70
N GLU A 972 -4.35 9.79 7.45
CA GLU A 972 -5.02 8.89 6.49
C GLU A 972 -6.44 8.53 6.96
N ALA A 973 -6.67 8.33 8.26
CA ALA A 973 -8.03 8.11 8.78
C ALA A 973 -8.98 9.31 8.54
N ARG A 974 -8.49 10.54 8.78
CA ARG A 974 -9.23 11.79 8.50
C ARG A 974 -9.45 12.00 7.00
N LYS A 975 -8.44 11.73 6.17
CA LYS A 975 -8.52 11.76 4.70
C LYS A 975 -9.58 10.79 4.18
N LEU A 976 -9.56 9.54 4.61
CA LEU A 976 -10.53 8.51 4.23
C LEU A 976 -11.98 8.91 4.59
N LEU A 977 -12.19 9.57 5.74
CA LEU A 977 -13.49 10.15 6.12
C LEU A 977 -13.88 11.36 5.24
N CYS A 978 -12.95 12.26 4.94
CA CYS A 978 -13.20 13.38 4.03
C CYS A 978 -13.52 12.90 2.60
N ASP A 979 -12.82 11.88 2.10
CA ASP A 979 -13.03 11.30 0.78
C ASP A 979 -14.45 10.70 0.65
N MET A 980 -15.02 10.13 1.72
CA MET A 980 -16.44 9.73 1.79
C MET A 980 -17.45 10.90 1.63
N HIS A 981 -16.96 12.13 1.43
CA HIS A 981 -17.74 13.33 1.07
C HIS A 981 -17.28 13.97 -0.24
N SER A 982 -15.97 14.08 -0.47
CA SER A 982 -15.36 14.86 -1.56
C SER A 982 -14.86 14.05 -2.76
N ALA A 983 -14.75 12.72 -2.63
CA ALA A 983 -14.28 11.87 -3.71
C ALA A 983 -15.38 11.66 -4.77
N TYR A 984 -15.12 12.13 -5.99
CA TYR A 984 -15.92 11.77 -7.16
C TYR A 984 -15.93 10.25 -7.42
N PRO A 985 -14.80 9.50 -7.30
CA PRO A 985 -14.79 8.07 -7.54
C PRO A 985 -15.73 7.25 -6.66
N LEU A 986 -16.02 7.70 -5.42
CA LEU A 986 -16.94 6.99 -4.53
C LEU A 986 -18.42 7.21 -4.87
N GLN A 987 -18.75 8.03 -5.88
CA GLN A 987 -20.14 8.30 -6.27
C GLN A 987 -20.75 7.20 -7.14
N SER A 988 -19.98 6.65 -8.10
CA SER A 988 -20.41 5.57 -9.01
C SER A 988 -20.28 4.17 -8.40
N LEU A 989 -19.65 4.02 -7.23
CA LEU A 989 -19.49 2.71 -6.58
C LEU A 989 -20.75 2.24 -5.85
N GLY A 990 -21.05 0.94 -6.00
CA GLY A 990 -22.06 0.25 -5.21
C GLY A 990 -21.69 0.19 -3.72
N ARG A 991 -22.71 0.19 -2.84
CA ARG A 991 -22.53 0.23 -1.37
C ARG A 991 -21.52 -0.81 -0.86
N GLU A 992 -21.65 -2.06 -1.30
CA GLU A 992 -20.79 -3.17 -0.83
C GLU A 992 -19.32 -2.90 -1.14
N ARG A 993 -19.03 -2.32 -2.31
CA ARG A 993 -17.66 -2.00 -2.74
C ARG A 993 -17.06 -0.83 -1.94
N ILE A 994 -17.86 0.18 -1.62
CA ILE A 994 -17.47 1.25 -0.70
C ILE A 994 -17.17 0.68 0.69
N GLU A 995 -18.02 -0.21 1.19
CA GLU A 995 -17.84 -0.89 2.48
C GLU A 995 -16.57 -1.74 2.52
N ARG A 996 -16.29 -2.48 1.44
CA ARG A 996 -15.06 -3.27 1.27
C ARG A 996 -13.80 -2.38 1.21
N PHE A 997 -13.84 -1.29 0.43
CA PHE A 997 -12.76 -0.30 0.31
C PHE A 997 -12.41 0.36 1.65
N VAL A 998 -13.42 0.83 2.41
CA VAL A 998 -13.20 1.43 3.73
C VAL A 998 -12.66 0.41 4.71
N ARG A 999 -13.20 -0.83 4.77
CA ARG A 999 -12.69 -1.88 5.67
C ARG A 999 -11.21 -2.22 5.41
N ARG A 1000 -10.78 -2.34 4.15
CA ARG A 1000 -9.36 -2.57 3.81
C ARG A 1000 -8.48 -1.39 4.20
N SER A 1001 -8.87 -0.18 3.82
CA SER A 1001 -8.10 1.04 4.11
C SER A 1001 -7.97 1.29 5.62
N SER A 1002 -9.03 1.06 6.41
CA SER A 1002 -8.98 1.13 7.88
C SER A 1002 -8.06 0.08 8.50
N ARG A 1003 -8.08 -1.17 8.01
CA ARG A 1003 -7.15 -2.22 8.46
C ARG A 1003 -5.70 -1.86 8.17
N ARG A 1004 -5.38 -1.39 6.95
CA ARG A 1004 -4.01 -0.98 6.59
C ARG A 1004 -3.52 0.19 7.44
N VAL A 1005 -4.37 1.17 7.74
CA VAL A 1005 -4.08 2.25 8.70
C VAL A 1005 -3.75 1.73 10.11
N THR A 1006 -4.37 0.64 10.56
CA THR A 1006 -4.03 -0.01 11.84
C THR A 1006 -2.80 -0.92 11.79
N ILE A 1007 -2.58 -1.66 10.70
CA ILE A 1007 -1.40 -2.54 10.51
C ILE A 1007 -0.12 -1.69 10.48
N THR A 1008 -0.09 -0.64 9.66
CA THR A 1008 1.05 0.30 9.60
C THR A 1008 1.27 0.98 10.97
N GLY A 1009 0.25 1.09 11.82
CA GLY A 1009 0.39 1.51 13.22
C GLY A 1009 1.19 0.52 14.07
N GLU A 1010 0.92 -0.78 13.97
CA GLU A 1010 1.72 -1.82 14.67
C GLU A 1010 3.15 -1.91 14.13
N VAL A 1011 3.32 -1.92 12.80
CA VAL A 1011 4.66 -1.93 12.18
C VAL A 1011 5.48 -0.73 12.65
N SER A 1012 4.89 0.48 12.67
CA SER A 1012 5.58 1.68 13.13
C SER A 1012 6.00 1.62 14.60
N GLN A 1013 5.20 1.01 15.48
CA GLN A 1013 5.58 0.80 16.88
C GLN A 1013 6.87 -0.03 17.00
N ARG A 1014 6.96 -1.15 16.29
CA ARG A 1014 8.13 -2.05 16.34
C ARG A 1014 9.44 -1.36 15.96
N TRP A 1015 9.40 -0.40 15.02
CA TRP A 1015 10.59 0.34 14.57
C TRP A 1015 10.93 1.56 15.45
N VAL A 1016 9.93 2.29 15.95
CA VAL A 1016 10.15 3.59 16.64
C VAL A 1016 10.24 3.41 18.16
N GLU A 1017 9.38 2.58 18.74
CA GLU A 1017 9.17 2.38 20.19
C GLU A 1017 9.02 0.88 20.53
N PRO A 1018 10.04 0.02 20.29
CA PRO A 1018 9.92 -1.44 20.39
C PRO A 1018 9.51 -2.00 21.76
N GLU A 1019 9.69 -1.23 22.83
CA GLU A 1019 9.26 -1.54 24.20
C GLU A 1019 7.74 -1.38 24.42
N TRP A 1020 7.05 -0.70 23.50
CA TRP A 1020 5.61 -0.44 23.53
C TRP A 1020 4.95 -1.03 22.28
N GLN A 1021 4.15 -2.08 22.48
CA GLN A 1021 3.42 -2.75 21.40
C GLN A 1021 1.97 -2.99 21.85
N GLU A 1022 1.05 -2.25 21.24
CA GLU A 1022 -0.40 -2.36 21.37
C GLU A 1022 -0.97 -3.01 20.11
N ALA A 1023 -1.94 -3.91 20.27
CA ALA A 1023 -2.54 -4.70 19.19
C ALA A 1023 -3.54 -3.88 18.35
N VAL A 1024 -3.08 -2.75 17.82
CA VAL A 1024 -3.87 -1.72 17.13
C VAL A 1024 -4.68 -2.27 15.94
N THR A 1025 -4.27 -3.38 15.31
CA THR A 1025 -5.01 -4.07 14.24
C THR A 1025 -6.42 -4.49 14.63
N VAL A 1026 -6.69 -4.82 15.91
CA VAL A 1026 -8.04 -5.19 16.37
C VAL A 1026 -9.04 -4.02 16.26
N LEU A 1027 -8.55 -2.79 16.15
CA LEU A 1027 -9.36 -1.59 15.98
C LEU A 1027 -9.83 -1.38 14.52
N GLY A 1028 -9.29 -2.13 13.56
CA GLY A 1028 -9.48 -1.88 12.12
C GLY A 1028 -10.93 -1.97 11.64
N ASP A 1029 -11.68 -2.97 12.10
CA ASP A 1029 -13.10 -3.12 11.73
C ASP A 1029 -14.00 -2.08 12.45
N SER A 1030 -13.65 -1.67 13.68
CA SER A 1030 -14.32 -0.58 14.42
C SER A 1030 -14.11 0.79 13.76
N LEU A 1031 -12.88 1.07 13.31
CA LEU A 1031 -12.54 2.27 12.55
C LEU A 1031 -13.32 2.32 11.23
N ALA A 1032 -13.45 1.19 10.54
CA ALA A 1032 -14.22 1.10 9.30
C ALA A 1032 -15.72 1.36 9.51
N ASP A 1033 -16.32 0.77 10.55
CA ASP A 1033 -17.74 0.99 10.88
C ASP A 1033 -18.05 2.46 11.17
N HIS A 1034 -17.14 3.16 11.87
CA HIS A 1034 -17.29 4.60 12.13
C HIS A 1034 -17.15 5.43 10.86
N ILE A 1035 -16.15 5.16 10.01
CA ILE A 1035 -15.99 5.89 8.74
C ILE A 1035 -17.17 5.63 7.79
N LEU A 1036 -17.74 4.42 7.77
CA LEU A 1036 -18.96 4.10 7.02
C LEU A 1036 -20.22 4.74 7.62
N ALA A 1037 -20.26 4.95 8.94
CA ALA A 1037 -21.26 5.78 9.61
C ALA A 1037 -21.03 7.29 9.40
N LEU A 1038 -19.86 7.67 8.85
CA LEU A 1038 -19.36 9.03 8.60
C LEU A 1038 -18.91 9.76 9.86
N ASP A 1039 -18.16 9.08 10.71
CA ASP A 1039 -17.60 9.56 11.97
C ASP A 1039 -16.15 9.05 12.14
N LEU A 1040 -15.46 9.52 13.18
CA LEU A 1040 -14.26 8.84 13.69
C LEU A 1040 -14.60 8.10 15.00
N PRO A 1041 -13.96 6.95 15.28
CA PRO A 1041 -14.18 6.24 16.53
C PRO A 1041 -13.60 7.01 17.72
N LEU A 1042 -14.42 7.31 18.72
CA LEU A 1042 -13.96 7.81 20.01
C LEU A 1042 -13.58 6.62 20.90
N TYR A 1043 -12.32 6.17 20.82
CA TYR A 1043 -11.82 5.10 21.66
C TYR A 1043 -11.65 5.55 23.12
N VAL A 1044 -12.01 4.67 24.04
CA VAL A 1044 -11.94 4.89 25.49
C VAL A 1044 -11.39 3.65 26.20
N SER A 1045 -10.61 3.89 27.25
CA SER A 1045 -10.20 2.89 28.25
C SER A 1045 -10.90 3.22 29.57
N GLN A 1046 -10.87 2.30 30.52
CA GLN A 1046 -11.05 2.65 31.94
C GLN A 1046 -9.69 2.75 32.62
N VAL A 1047 -9.54 3.67 33.57
CA VAL A 1047 -8.40 3.71 34.50
C VAL A 1047 -8.49 2.49 35.41
N GLY A 1048 -7.40 1.73 35.57
CA GLY A 1048 -7.44 0.43 36.28
C GLY A 1048 -7.90 -0.75 35.41
N GLU A 1049 -7.97 -0.60 34.08
CA GLU A 1049 -8.25 -1.71 33.15
C GLU A 1049 -7.23 -1.79 32.01
N ARG A 1050 -7.14 -2.98 31.41
CA ARG A 1050 -6.36 -3.28 30.19
C ARG A 1050 -7.24 -3.47 28.95
N SER A 1051 -8.49 -2.99 29.03
CA SER A 1051 -9.51 -3.04 27.98
C SER A 1051 -9.44 -1.81 27.06
N VAL A 1052 -9.94 -1.95 25.83
CA VAL A 1052 -10.32 -0.79 25.00
C VAL A 1052 -11.73 -0.96 24.47
N SER A 1053 -12.49 0.12 24.49
CA SER A 1053 -13.88 0.22 24.07
C SER A 1053 -14.08 1.40 23.13
N VAL A 1054 -15.23 1.49 22.46
CA VAL A 1054 -15.59 2.63 21.61
C VAL A 1054 -16.86 3.30 22.12
N CYS A 1055 -16.83 4.63 22.18
CA CYS A 1055 -17.93 5.48 22.64
C CYS A 1055 -18.66 6.08 21.44
N HIS A 1056 -19.93 5.69 21.26
CA HIS A 1056 -20.79 6.22 20.19
C HIS A 1056 -21.25 7.65 20.50
N SER A 1057 -21.64 8.40 19.47
CA SER A 1057 -22.22 9.76 19.56
C SER A 1057 -23.53 9.89 20.36
N SER A 1058 -24.04 8.82 20.97
CA SER A 1058 -25.08 8.87 22.02
C SER A 1058 -24.58 8.54 23.43
N GLY A 1059 -23.27 8.61 23.66
CA GLY A 1059 -22.59 8.29 24.93
C GLY A 1059 -22.75 6.84 25.39
N VAL A 1060 -23.10 5.94 24.45
CA VAL A 1060 -23.14 4.49 24.69
C VAL A 1060 -21.76 3.93 24.39
N ILE A 1061 -21.25 3.07 25.26
CA ILE A 1061 -19.95 2.41 25.09
C ILE A 1061 -20.17 0.93 24.82
N ASP A 1062 -19.46 0.39 23.84
CA ASP A 1062 -19.38 -1.03 23.52
C ASP A 1062 -17.89 -1.48 23.52
N PRO A 1063 -17.55 -2.67 24.04
CA PRO A 1063 -16.17 -3.15 24.10
C PRO A 1063 -15.61 -3.48 22.72
N VAL A 1064 -14.30 -3.31 22.54
CA VAL A 1064 -13.58 -3.63 21.29
C VAL A 1064 -12.54 -4.74 21.52
N ALA A 1065 -11.74 -4.65 22.58
CA ALA A 1065 -10.82 -5.73 22.97
C ALA A 1065 -10.57 -5.79 24.49
N GLU A 1066 -10.47 -7.01 25.01
CA GLU A 1066 -10.10 -7.32 26.38
C GLU A 1066 -8.61 -7.73 26.41
N ASN A 1067 -7.79 -7.10 27.26
CA ASN A 1067 -6.31 -7.22 27.27
C ASN A 1067 -5.64 -6.62 26.02
N PHE A 1068 -6.09 -5.44 25.59
CA PHE A 1068 -5.45 -4.64 24.55
C PHE A 1068 -4.11 -4.01 25.01
N PHE A 1069 -3.99 -3.70 26.31
CA PHE A 1069 -2.80 -3.08 26.90
C PHE A 1069 -1.98 -4.07 27.75
N ASN A 1070 -0.65 -4.05 27.61
CA ASN A 1070 0.24 -4.95 28.35
C ASN A 1070 0.33 -4.62 29.86
N THR A 1071 0.27 -3.34 30.24
CA THR A 1071 0.27 -2.87 31.65
C THR A 1071 -0.99 -2.06 32.00
N ASP A 1072 -1.28 -1.98 33.29
CA ASP A 1072 -2.18 -0.94 33.79
C ASP A 1072 -1.49 0.42 33.71
N VAL A 1073 -2.26 1.48 33.60
CA VAL A 1073 -1.71 2.84 33.68
C VAL A 1073 -1.53 3.30 35.13
N LEU A 1074 -2.30 2.76 36.07
CA LEU A 1074 -2.02 2.97 37.50
C LEU A 1074 -0.68 2.33 37.90
N ASP A 1075 -0.37 1.13 37.38
CA ASP A 1075 0.95 0.49 37.54
C ASP A 1075 2.08 1.43 37.07
N ASN A 1076 1.98 1.92 35.82
CA ASN A 1076 2.96 2.86 35.23
C ASN A 1076 3.12 4.14 36.07
N THR A 1077 2.02 4.70 36.57
CA THR A 1077 2.05 5.96 37.35
C THR A 1077 2.69 5.74 38.72
N VAL A 1078 2.48 4.57 39.34
CA VAL A 1078 3.14 4.18 40.59
C VAL A 1078 4.65 3.99 40.38
N GLU A 1079 5.09 3.38 39.28
CA GLU A 1079 6.52 3.28 38.95
C GLU A 1079 7.16 4.66 38.73
N VAL A 1080 6.49 5.60 38.06
CA VAL A 1080 6.98 7.00 37.89
C VAL A 1080 7.16 7.68 39.25
N LEU A 1081 6.18 7.57 40.16
CA LEU A 1081 6.27 8.15 41.51
C LEU A 1081 7.39 7.48 42.35
N GLN A 1082 7.59 6.17 42.21
CA GLN A 1082 8.70 5.47 42.87
C GLN A 1082 10.06 5.94 42.36
N ALA A 1083 10.23 6.11 41.05
CA ALA A 1083 11.47 6.61 40.46
C ALA A 1083 11.77 8.07 40.86
N LEU A 1084 10.74 8.93 40.95
CA LEU A 1084 10.85 10.31 41.44
C LEU A 1084 11.13 10.41 42.96
N SER A 1085 10.80 9.37 43.73
CA SER A 1085 11.09 9.33 45.18
C SER A 1085 12.58 9.17 45.48
N ASP A 1086 13.39 8.70 44.52
CA ASP A 1086 14.85 8.67 44.63
C ASP A 1086 15.44 10.07 44.38
N GLU A 1087 16.18 10.58 45.36
CA GLU A 1087 16.78 11.91 45.32
C GLU A 1087 17.84 12.07 44.22
N GLU A 1088 18.66 11.04 43.98
CA GLU A 1088 19.74 11.11 43.00
C GLU A 1088 19.17 11.03 41.57
N LEU A 1089 18.23 10.11 41.33
CA LEU A 1089 17.54 10.00 40.05
C LEU A 1089 16.72 11.27 39.76
N ARG A 1090 15.99 11.81 40.74
CA ARG A 1090 15.21 13.05 40.55
C ARG A 1090 16.12 14.25 40.23
N GLN A 1091 17.24 14.42 40.95
CA GLN A 1091 18.19 15.51 40.66
C GLN A 1091 18.86 15.33 39.28
N ARG A 1092 19.25 14.11 38.90
CA ARG A 1092 19.82 13.81 37.57
C ARG A 1092 18.80 14.03 36.45
N PHE A 1093 17.56 13.58 36.62
CA PHE A 1093 16.46 13.84 35.70
C PHE A 1093 16.22 15.35 35.54
N VAL A 1094 15.97 16.09 36.62
CA VAL A 1094 15.72 17.55 36.56
C VAL A 1094 16.90 18.29 35.92
N SER A 1095 18.16 17.88 36.18
CA SER A 1095 19.33 18.48 35.54
C SER A 1095 19.42 18.18 34.03
N ALA A 1096 19.30 16.90 33.62
CA ALA A 1096 19.34 16.51 32.21
C ALA A 1096 18.18 17.13 31.42
N TYR A 1097 16.98 17.07 31.99
CA TYR A 1097 15.74 17.62 31.43
C TYR A 1097 15.79 19.16 31.35
N SER A 1098 16.34 19.85 32.36
CA SER A 1098 16.58 21.30 32.30
C SER A 1098 17.56 21.68 31.19
N ASN A 1099 18.67 20.96 31.04
CA ASN A 1099 19.65 21.25 29.99
C ASN A 1099 19.05 21.03 28.59
N MET A 1100 18.29 19.95 28.42
CA MET A 1100 17.56 19.64 27.19
C MET A 1100 16.48 20.70 26.89
N LEU A 1101 15.66 21.07 27.88
CA LEU A 1101 14.64 22.10 27.72
C LEU A 1101 15.25 23.45 27.39
N GLN A 1102 16.34 23.84 28.06
CA GLN A 1102 17.03 25.10 27.77
C GLN A 1102 17.55 25.12 26.33
N LEU A 1103 18.16 24.02 25.87
CA LEU A 1103 18.68 23.89 24.51
C LEU A 1103 17.55 24.07 23.48
N TRP A 1104 16.43 23.38 23.65
CA TRP A 1104 15.31 23.49 22.71
C TRP A 1104 14.58 24.84 22.81
N LEU A 1105 14.23 25.28 24.02
CA LEU A 1105 13.48 26.52 24.24
C LEU A 1105 14.23 27.77 23.81
N THR A 1106 15.56 27.74 23.69
CA THR A 1106 16.37 28.88 23.19
C THR A 1106 16.87 28.73 21.75
N GLN A 1107 17.00 27.50 21.21
CA GLN A 1107 17.58 27.27 19.87
C GLN A 1107 16.61 26.69 18.83
N GLN A 1108 15.48 26.11 19.26
CA GLN A 1108 14.55 25.38 18.40
C GLN A 1108 13.10 25.88 18.53
N LEU A 1109 12.70 26.43 19.69
CA LEU A 1109 11.42 27.13 19.80
C LEU A 1109 11.46 28.40 18.94
N VAL A 1110 10.90 28.32 17.73
CA VAL A 1110 10.67 29.47 16.85
C VAL A 1110 9.17 29.78 16.86
N PRO A 1111 8.72 30.86 17.54
CA PRO A 1111 7.31 31.26 17.53
C PRO A 1111 6.81 31.55 16.11
N GLY A 1112 5.85 30.76 15.63
CA GLY A 1112 5.38 30.83 14.23
C GLY A 1112 6.20 29.99 13.24
N GLU A 1113 6.94 29.00 13.74
CA GLU A 1113 7.51 27.91 12.94
C GLU A 1113 6.42 27.18 12.14
N GLY A 1114 6.75 26.71 10.93
CA GLY A 1114 5.82 26.07 10.00
C GLY A 1114 4.71 26.98 9.43
N MET A 1115 4.52 28.19 9.97
CA MET A 1115 3.42 29.09 9.57
C MET A 1115 3.57 29.53 8.10
N PRO A 1116 2.52 29.37 7.26
CA PRO A 1116 2.49 29.92 5.91
C PRO A 1116 2.62 31.45 5.91
N GLU A 1117 3.27 31.99 4.89
CA GLU A 1117 3.63 33.41 4.82
C GLU A 1117 2.39 34.33 4.75
N GLU A 1118 1.31 33.86 4.14
CA GLU A 1118 0.00 34.54 4.11
C GLU A 1118 -0.61 34.66 5.52
N ILE A 1119 -0.43 33.63 6.34
CA ILE A 1119 -0.91 33.60 7.74
C ILE A 1119 -0.02 34.51 8.60
N ARG A 1120 1.30 34.47 8.42
CA ARG A 1120 2.25 35.39 9.10
C ARG A 1120 1.87 36.85 8.85
N GLN A 1121 1.69 37.22 7.58
CA GLN A 1121 1.24 38.55 7.20
C GLN A 1121 -0.18 38.90 7.66
N ALA A 1122 -1.07 37.92 7.88
CA ALA A 1122 -2.38 38.16 8.47
C ALA A 1122 -2.28 38.49 9.96
N VAL A 1123 -1.44 37.75 10.71
CA VAL A 1123 -1.19 38.02 12.13
C VAL A 1123 -0.52 39.40 12.32
N ASP A 1124 0.46 39.77 11.50
CA ASP A 1124 1.09 41.10 11.58
C ASP A 1124 0.14 42.26 11.21
N LYS A 1125 -0.86 42.02 10.35
CA LYS A 1125 -1.94 42.99 10.07
C LYS A 1125 -2.92 43.14 11.24
N LEU A 1126 -3.13 42.08 12.02
CA LEU A 1126 -3.95 42.12 13.24
C LEU A 1126 -3.21 42.83 14.39
N LYS A 1127 -1.89 42.63 14.56
CA LYS A 1127 -1.07 43.42 15.49
C LYS A 1127 -1.20 44.94 15.26
N THR A 1128 -1.26 45.35 14.00
CA THR A 1128 -1.19 46.77 13.59
C THR A 1128 -2.54 47.49 13.51
N ASN A 1129 -3.68 46.77 13.45
CA ASN A 1129 -5.03 47.35 13.44
C ASN A 1129 -5.88 46.85 14.62
N LYS A 1130 -5.94 47.62 15.71
CA LYS A 1130 -6.88 47.40 16.84
C LYS A 1130 -8.35 47.72 16.49
N GLY A 1131 -8.85 47.31 15.32
CA GLY A 1131 -10.14 47.78 14.81
C GLY A 1131 -10.61 47.23 13.46
N LEU A 1132 -10.27 45.99 13.11
CA LEU A 1132 -10.94 45.26 12.02
C LEU A 1132 -11.46 43.91 12.55
N SER A 1133 -12.74 43.66 12.31
CA SER A 1133 -13.52 42.47 12.70
C SER A 1133 -13.82 41.59 11.49
#